data_AF-A0A1V6FIP3-F1
#
_entry.id   AF-A0A1V6FIP3-F1
#
_cell.length_a   1.000
_cell.length_b   1.000
_cell.length_c   1.000
_cell.angle_alpha   90.00
_cell.angle_beta   90.00
_cell.angle_gamma   90.00
#
_symmetry.space_group_name_H-M   'P 1'
#
loop_
_entity.id
_entity.type
_entity.pdbx_description
1 polymer ?
#
loop_
_entity_poly.entity_id
_entity_poly.type
_entity_poly.pdbx_seq_one_letter_code
_entity_poly.pdbx_strand_id
1 'polypeptide(L)'
;MTDTSIQKPRLIEVLMPMEQASILSPREKNVRSGGYISTFHVWPARRPLAACRAALLATLLPDPGDAAKRAELLKAIGGEVKIKREESKDEDGNLIVEEKPVVHDGVLAWNAEDDEFTESLRAQIRAAHGGEVPKVFDPFSGGGAIPYEAMWLGCQSTASDLNPVAWLLLKGTLEYPQRYAGKTWPLPDFVKEWADFLDDFHTGGRKRKAPKSHFTDPLQGTLDGMLSGDLRWHIRAWGRWVLDKARADLADYYPVVNGEPTVAYLWARTCRDIQTEGRIPILKTFTLCRKKGNRIALLPMPDPEKKSVSFKLLTEDHLSTPERRARVIEDHPFLTRWGVTADTLEDFLKKGTRGDAGVWSPFDKGRPDLIAVNAAEIRDQGRRGLMGIQMTAVCVEAVPPGQKRPVKTYRVPTEDEFQAADVQAEDIEDVFDGIPFGVIDEETPKGGGRRASRAFALQNYGMMQWRDVFTPRQLLAAGTFLKHTRAAIARMRDLDPENAEALGVYLTVVFGRFLDYCSSLCSWEPSGGEVKHTIAGYKLGMVWDFAEANPLSERDRYYAGGIRAVSDAAAAFMRVAAKAAGRPDVRCVSSLAAELSGQDLCFTDPPYYDAIPYADLMNFFRVWQKRIVGDLNDEFREVFTRESPTWDASKGDGELIDDDTRHGGDAEKSRQVYEDGMAKAFARSLAALKPDGRMVVVFANKEVDAWQSLIAALIRSGAVVTASWPIQTEMVNKVTQKRANLSTSVWIVCRKRDTNAPPGWEDGVSREMRRLLLDPRDELGGKSILRYFFDLRVRGADFLWAALGPALAAYSAHPYVKKTGGGYVDVKDFLDEVRRLVLHFALGSLKGFDDLLRETDQGDVVLDPVTQYYLLHREAFGFDPVLAGVCILYANACGKTDRELQMVWNVIEQGGKKKGSSRKKATPEVEEDADEDDTGDVLNSNAKADKYCLVRWDARVGDESLGENRANQPAPLIDKLHRLMHLLRQNRASDVQSAYDQWGLAGDPAFPRLLQAVRELAVEDHQTEEQRLIESLASQLRMNRRVVESNEIRETSLFDYTVSTKEVTI
;
A
#
# COMPACT_ATOMS: atom_id res chain seq x y z
N MET A 1 1.65 -24.51 47.51
CA MET A 1 0.87 -23.67 46.58
C MET A 1 1.75 -22.49 46.24
N THR A 2 2.48 -22.61 45.13
CA THR A 2 3.35 -21.56 44.60
C THR A 2 2.48 -20.50 43.96
N ASP A 3 2.67 -19.26 44.42
CA ASP A 3 2.08 -18.02 43.94
C ASP A 3 2.02 -17.99 42.39
N THR A 4 0.82 -18.10 41.82
CA THR A 4 0.56 -17.78 40.41
C THR A 4 0.79 -16.28 40.23
N SER A 5 2.04 -15.89 40.03
CA SER A 5 2.44 -14.51 39.78
C SER A 5 1.57 -13.94 38.67
N ILE A 6 0.74 -12.95 38.99
CA ILE A 6 0.04 -12.13 38.00
C ILE A 6 1.13 -11.51 37.11
N GLN A 7 1.30 -12.05 35.91
CA GLN A 7 2.27 -11.53 34.95
C GLN A 7 1.94 -10.07 34.67
N LYS A 8 2.85 -9.16 35.07
CA LYS A 8 2.68 -7.72 34.85
C LYS A 8 2.40 -7.43 33.37
N PRO A 9 1.45 -6.53 33.06
CA PRO A 9 1.15 -6.16 31.69
C PRO A 9 2.37 -5.51 31.02
N ARG A 10 2.55 -5.76 29.72
CA ARG A 10 3.48 -4.98 28.89
C ARG A 10 2.80 -3.69 28.45
N LEU A 11 3.59 -2.69 28.09
CA LEU A 11 3.08 -1.39 27.67
C LEU A 11 2.06 -1.55 26.53
N ILE A 12 2.34 -2.38 25.51
CA ILE A 12 1.45 -2.64 24.37
C ILE A 12 0.08 -3.24 24.75
N GLU A 13 -0.06 -3.84 25.93
CA GLU A 13 -1.34 -4.40 26.39
C GLU A 13 -2.22 -3.34 27.04
N VAL A 14 -1.65 -2.17 27.32
CA VAL A 14 -2.29 -1.03 28.00
C VAL A 14 -2.40 0.16 27.04
N LEU A 15 -1.27 0.66 26.51
CA LEU A 15 -1.17 1.81 25.62
C LEU A 15 0.10 1.77 24.76
N MET A 16 0.07 2.37 23.58
CA MET A 16 1.26 2.54 22.73
C MET A 16 1.25 3.90 22.01
N PRO A 17 2.40 4.42 21.48
CA PRO A 17 2.47 5.72 20.81
C PRO A 17 1.89 5.66 19.37
N MET A 18 0.59 5.34 19.29
CA MET A 18 -0.13 5.02 18.06
C MET A 18 -0.27 6.22 17.12
N GLU A 19 -0.54 7.41 17.68
CA GLU A 19 -0.69 8.65 16.90
C GLU A 19 0.61 9.02 16.19
N GLN A 20 1.73 9.00 16.91
CA GLN A 20 3.05 9.32 16.37
C GLN A 20 3.48 8.28 15.32
N ALA A 21 3.26 6.99 15.58
CA ALA A 21 3.51 5.93 14.60
C ALA A 21 2.68 6.11 13.32
N SER A 22 1.41 6.51 13.45
CA SER A 22 0.49 6.76 12.33
C SER A 22 0.86 8.00 11.50
N ILE A 23 1.48 9.01 12.10
CA ILE A 23 1.99 10.20 11.38
C ILE A 23 3.28 9.87 10.61
N LEU A 24 4.17 9.08 11.21
CA LEU A 24 5.50 8.77 10.66
C LEU A 24 5.44 7.71 9.56
N SER A 25 4.70 6.63 9.78
CA SER A 25 4.69 5.44 8.93
C SER A 25 4.38 5.73 7.44
N PRO A 26 3.37 6.54 7.07
CA PRO A 26 3.10 6.87 5.67
C PRO A 26 4.24 7.63 5.00
N ARG A 27 4.98 8.47 5.75
CA ARG A 27 6.07 9.29 5.20
C ARG A 27 7.27 8.44 4.81
N GLU A 28 7.52 7.35 5.55
CA GLU A 28 8.64 6.45 5.28
C GLU A 28 8.55 5.77 3.91
N LYS A 29 7.34 5.58 3.36
CA LYS A 29 7.15 5.04 2.00
C LYS A 29 7.75 5.90 0.90
N ASN A 30 7.93 7.20 1.16
CA ASN A 30 8.54 8.15 0.24
C ASN A 30 10.03 8.38 0.47
N VAL A 31 10.65 7.69 1.43
CA VAL A 31 12.09 7.79 1.65
C VAL A 31 12.79 7.08 0.50
N ARG A 32 13.38 7.87 -0.41
CA ARG A 32 14.11 7.39 -1.60
C ARG A 32 15.63 7.46 -1.45
N SER A 33 16.14 7.82 -0.28
CA SER A 33 17.57 8.07 -0.04
C SER A 33 18.00 7.71 1.37
N GLY A 34 19.30 7.56 1.59
CA GLY A 34 19.89 7.41 2.93
C GLY A 34 19.81 6.00 3.51
N GLY A 35 19.77 4.97 2.66
CA GLY A 35 19.89 3.57 3.08
C GLY A 35 18.66 2.99 3.79
N TYR A 36 17.48 3.59 3.63
CA TYR A 36 16.25 3.04 4.20
C TYR A 36 15.96 1.64 3.63
N ILE A 37 15.38 0.73 4.42
CA ILE A 37 15.24 -0.68 4.07
C ILE A 37 14.52 -0.93 2.73
N SER A 38 13.54 -0.11 2.35
CA SER A 38 12.83 -0.22 1.05
C SER A 38 13.73 0.07 -0.16
N THR A 39 14.85 0.78 0.03
CA THR A 39 15.84 1.07 -1.01
C THR A 39 16.80 -0.09 -1.29
N PHE A 40 16.84 -1.11 -0.42
CA PHE A 40 17.72 -2.27 -0.59
C PHE A 40 17.28 -3.19 -1.75
N HIS A 41 16.02 -3.57 -1.78
CA HIS A 41 15.41 -4.41 -2.84
C HIS A 41 13.90 -4.17 -2.90
N VAL A 42 13.27 -4.50 -4.01
CA VAL A 42 11.80 -4.47 -4.12
C VAL A 42 11.22 -5.68 -3.38
N TRP A 43 10.39 -5.45 -2.37
CA TRP A 43 9.65 -6.51 -1.69
C TRP A 43 8.23 -6.03 -1.42
N PRO A 44 7.20 -6.82 -1.76
CA PRO A 44 5.82 -6.40 -1.57
C PRO A 44 5.48 -6.12 -0.10
N ALA A 45 4.73 -5.05 0.14
CA ALA A 45 4.08 -4.78 1.42
C ALA A 45 5.00 -4.78 2.66
N ARG A 46 6.25 -4.28 2.54
CA ARG A 46 7.12 -4.08 3.71
C ARG A 46 6.47 -3.13 4.73
N ARG A 47 6.49 -3.54 6.02
CA ARG A 47 6.02 -2.70 7.13
C ARG A 47 6.94 -1.49 7.35
N PRO A 48 6.39 -0.30 7.64
CA PRO A 48 7.17 0.87 8.05
C PRO A 48 7.95 0.61 9.34
N LEU A 49 9.19 1.08 9.39
CA LEU A 49 10.10 0.90 10.52
C LEU A 49 9.56 1.59 11.78
N ALA A 50 8.98 2.78 11.65
CA ALA A 50 8.37 3.50 12.76
C ALA A 50 7.28 2.68 13.50
N ALA A 51 6.41 1.98 12.75
CA ALA A 51 5.38 1.14 13.33
C ALA A 51 5.97 -0.11 14.01
N CYS A 52 6.90 -0.81 13.33
CA CYS A 52 7.62 -1.95 13.90
C CYS A 52 8.33 -1.58 15.20
N ARG A 53 9.03 -0.44 15.22
CA ARG A 53 9.75 0.06 16.40
C ARG A 53 8.82 0.39 17.55
N ALA A 54 7.70 1.09 17.28
CA ALA A 54 6.70 1.42 18.29
C ALA A 54 6.13 0.18 18.97
N ALA A 55 5.74 -0.82 18.18
CA ALA A 55 5.18 -2.06 18.69
C ALA A 55 6.23 -2.89 19.44
N LEU A 56 7.46 -3.01 18.93
CA LEU A 56 8.54 -3.72 19.61
C LEU A 56 8.85 -3.09 20.97
N LEU A 57 9.05 -1.76 21.03
CA LEU A 57 9.31 -1.05 22.27
C LEU A 57 8.17 -1.26 23.28
N ALA A 58 6.92 -1.08 22.84
CA ALA A 58 5.76 -1.26 23.70
C ALA A 58 5.59 -2.73 24.16
N THR A 59 6.01 -3.71 23.36
CA THR A 59 5.90 -5.12 23.74
C THR A 59 7.00 -5.56 24.69
N LEU A 60 8.22 -5.05 24.49
CA LEU A 60 9.39 -5.44 25.27
C LEU A 60 9.45 -4.72 26.63
N LEU A 61 8.96 -3.48 26.71
CA LEU A 61 8.91 -2.71 27.95
C LEU A 61 7.69 -3.08 28.80
N PRO A 62 7.84 -3.19 30.13
CA PRO A 62 6.73 -3.39 31.03
C PRO A 62 5.90 -2.12 31.16
N ASP A 63 4.60 -2.25 31.43
CA ASP A 63 3.82 -1.10 31.86
C ASP A 63 4.29 -0.64 33.26
N PRO A 64 4.52 0.66 33.49
CA PRO A 64 4.97 1.15 34.78
C PRO A 64 3.88 1.11 35.86
N GLY A 65 2.63 0.80 35.53
CA GLY A 65 1.46 0.78 36.42
C GLY A 65 0.91 2.16 36.76
N ASP A 66 1.77 3.19 36.74
CA ASP A 66 1.43 4.59 37.02
C ASP A 66 1.16 5.37 35.73
N ALA A 67 0.05 6.12 35.69
CA ALA A 67 -0.39 6.85 34.51
C ALA A 67 0.57 7.97 34.08
N ALA A 68 1.16 8.69 35.04
CA ALA A 68 2.10 9.77 34.74
C ALA A 68 3.42 9.23 34.16
N LYS A 69 3.98 8.19 34.78
CA LYS A 69 5.19 7.50 34.26
C LYS A 69 4.94 6.87 32.90
N ARG A 70 3.74 6.33 32.66
CA ARG A 70 3.35 5.80 31.35
C ARG A 70 3.34 6.90 30.30
N ALA A 71 2.70 8.03 30.60
CA ALA A 71 2.66 9.18 29.69
C ALA A 71 4.06 9.72 29.38
N GLU A 72 4.93 9.81 30.37
CA GLU A 72 6.34 10.19 30.21
C GLU A 72 7.09 9.23 29.28
N LEU A 73 6.95 7.91 29.51
CA LEU A 73 7.59 6.89 28.68
C LEU A 73 7.07 6.92 27.23
N LEU A 74 5.76 7.04 27.04
CA LEU A 74 5.14 7.15 25.71
C LEU A 74 5.59 8.40 24.98
N LYS A 75 5.70 9.54 25.68
CA LYS A 75 6.23 10.79 25.13
C LYS A 75 7.72 10.65 24.76
N ALA A 76 8.52 10.02 25.60
CA ALA A 76 9.94 9.80 25.32
C ALA A 76 10.18 8.89 24.11
N ILE A 77 9.34 7.85 23.95
CA ILE A 77 9.40 6.96 22.77
C ILE A 77 8.86 7.65 21.53
N GLY A 78 7.62 8.16 21.60
CA GLY A 78 6.84 8.63 20.47
C GLY A 78 7.17 10.04 20.00
N GLY A 79 7.60 10.93 20.91
CA GLY A 79 7.78 12.35 20.63
C GLY A 79 6.47 13.17 20.77
N GLU A 80 6.58 14.46 20.47
CA GLU A 80 5.47 15.42 20.49
C GLU A 80 4.89 15.64 19.10
N VAL A 81 3.56 15.64 18.99
CA VAL A 81 2.85 16.03 17.76
C VAL A 81 2.65 17.54 17.73
N LYS A 82 3.15 18.21 16.69
CA LYS A 82 2.99 19.65 16.45
C LYS A 82 2.33 19.88 15.09
N ILE A 83 1.48 20.90 14.99
CA ILE A 83 0.86 21.29 13.72
C ILE A 83 1.79 22.23 12.97
N LYS A 84 2.21 21.83 11.78
CA LYS A 84 3.00 22.65 10.86
C LYS A 84 2.11 23.22 9.76
N ARG A 85 2.18 24.53 9.54
CA ARG A 85 1.55 25.21 8.41
C ARG A 85 2.48 25.19 7.20
N GLU A 86 2.01 24.65 6.09
CA GLU A 86 2.71 24.64 4.80
C GLU A 86 1.88 25.43 3.78
N GLU A 87 2.51 26.43 3.16
CA GLU A 87 1.91 27.18 2.08
C GLU A 87 2.40 26.61 0.74
N SER A 88 1.46 26.24 -0.13
CA SER A 88 1.72 25.76 -1.47
C SER A 88 0.85 26.52 -2.48
N LYS A 89 1.16 26.37 -3.78
CA LYS A 89 0.30 26.89 -4.85
C LYS A 89 -0.29 25.72 -5.62
N ASP A 90 -1.57 25.78 -5.95
CA ASP A 90 -2.20 24.79 -6.84
C ASP A 90 -1.73 24.94 -8.29
N GLU A 91 -2.21 24.03 -9.16
CA GLU A 91 -1.90 24.05 -10.60
C GLU A 91 -2.34 25.36 -11.29
N ASP A 92 -3.27 26.09 -10.70
CA ASP A 92 -3.81 27.37 -11.18
C ASP A 92 -3.14 28.60 -10.52
N GLY A 93 -2.20 28.39 -9.59
CA GLY A 93 -1.42 29.43 -8.92
C GLY A 93 -2.04 30.03 -7.64
N ASN A 94 -3.16 29.50 -7.15
CA ASN A 94 -3.81 29.94 -5.91
C ASN A 94 -3.04 29.42 -4.68
N LEU A 95 -2.96 30.24 -3.64
CA LEU A 95 -2.31 29.87 -2.38
C LEU A 95 -3.19 28.87 -1.60
N ILE A 96 -2.66 27.68 -1.34
CA ILE A 96 -3.23 26.68 -0.43
C ILE A 96 -2.40 26.68 0.85
N VAL A 97 -3.04 26.97 1.99
CA VAL A 97 -2.44 26.79 3.32
C VAL A 97 -2.89 25.44 3.86
N GLU A 98 -1.94 24.54 4.11
CA GLU A 98 -2.18 23.24 4.73
C GLU A 98 -1.63 23.17 6.15
N GLU A 99 -2.47 22.79 7.10
CA GLU A 99 -2.02 22.33 8.42
C GLU A 99 -1.76 20.82 8.38
N LYS A 100 -0.56 20.40 8.78
CA LYS A 100 -0.16 18.98 8.84
C LYS A 100 0.43 18.65 10.21
N PRO A 101 0.01 17.55 10.85
CA PRO A 101 0.65 17.07 12.07
C PRO A 101 2.07 16.57 11.75
N VAL A 102 3.06 16.93 12.55
CA VAL A 102 4.46 16.51 12.45
C VAL A 102 4.93 16.07 13.83
N VAL A 103 5.65 14.95 13.89
CA VAL A 103 6.27 14.48 15.12
C VAL A 103 7.64 15.12 15.28
N HIS A 104 7.90 15.68 16.46
CA HIS A 104 9.19 16.19 16.91
C HIS A 104 9.69 15.34 18.09
N ASP A 105 11.01 15.19 18.17
CA ASP A 105 11.67 14.37 19.20
C ASP A 105 11.23 12.90 19.16
N GLY A 106 11.63 12.12 20.16
CA GLY A 106 11.38 10.67 20.22
C GLY A 106 12.28 9.85 19.28
N VAL A 107 12.07 8.53 19.27
CA VAL A 107 12.94 7.57 18.57
C VAL A 107 12.25 6.84 17.42
N LEU A 108 10.97 7.10 17.15
CA LEU A 108 10.21 6.36 16.15
C LEU A 108 10.59 6.69 14.71
N ALA A 109 11.05 7.92 14.43
CA ALA A 109 11.35 8.32 13.06
C ALA A 109 12.67 7.71 12.56
N TRP A 110 12.72 7.38 11.27
CA TRP A 110 13.97 6.98 10.61
C TRP A 110 15.07 8.05 10.76
N ASN A 111 16.28 7.62 11.18
CA ASN A 111 17.43 8.49 11.48
C ASN A 111 17.19 9.54 12.59
N ALA A 112 16.20 9.37 13.46
CA ALA A 112 16.00 10.21 14.65
C ALA A 112 16.61 9.59 15.93
N GLU A 113 17.58 8.70 15.75
CA GLU A 113 18.17 7.91 16.84
C GLU A 113 19.10 8.79 17.69
N ASP A 114 18.81 8.86 18.99
CA ASP A 114 19.73 9.36 20.01
C ASP A 114 20.43 8.16 20.64
N ASP A 115 21.76 8.09 20.52
CA ASP A 115 22.54 6.95 20.98
C ASP A 115 22.46 6.74 22.49
N GLU A 116 22.46 7.82 23.28
CA GLU A 116 22.43 7.74 24.74
C GLU A 116 21.04 7.27 25.22
N PHE A 117 19.98 7.85 24.67
CA PHE A 117 18.62 7.44 25.02
C PHE A 117 18.29 6.03 24.52
N THR A 118 18.78 5.65 23.34
CA THR A 118 18.59 4.29 22.80
C THR A 118 19.29 3.24 23.67
N GLU A 119 20.50 3.49 24.16
CA GLU A 119 21.16 2.59 25.12
C GLU A 119 20.40 2.49 26.45
N SER A 120 19.82 3.60 26.94
CA SER A 120 18.93 3.57 28.10
C SER A 120 17.71 2.66 27.87
N LEU A 121 17.06 2.74 26.70
CA LEU A 121 15.95 1.85 26.35
C LEU A 121 16.39 0.38 26.31
N ARG A 122 17.54 0.07 25.70
CA ARG A 122 18.09 -1.30 25.67
C ARG A 122 18.38 -1.84 27.06
N ALA A 123 18.92 -1.01 27.96
CA ALA A 123 19.17 -1.37 29.34
C ALA A 123 17.86 -1.66 30.10
N GLN A 124 16.84 -0.83 29.92
CA GLN A 124 15.51 -1.04 30.50
C GLN A 124 14.85 -2.32 29.98
N ILE A 125 14.94 -2.58 28.68
CA ILE A 125 14.47 -3.83 28.06
C ILE A 125 15.19 -5.02 28.71
N ARG A 126 16.53 -5.02 28.73
CA ARG A 126 17.30 -6.12 29.34
C ARG A 126 16.92 -6.35 30.80
N ALA A 127 16.75 -5.29 31.59
CA ALA A 127 16.30 -5.40 32.97
C ALA A 127 14.89 -6.02 33.09
N ALA A 128 13.98 -5.65 32.19
CA ALA A 128 12.61 -6.20 32.14
C ALA A 128 12.54 -7.68 31.70
N HIS A 129 13.65 -8.23 31.21
CA HIS A 129 13.81 -9.63 30.81
C HIS A 129 14.87 -10.34 31.68
N GLY A 130 14.96 -9.96 32.96
CA GLY A 130 15.80 -10.66 33.95
C GLY A 130 17.31 -10.46 33.78
N GLY A 131 17.73 -9.43 33.04
CA GLY A 131 19.12 -9.21 32.68
C GLY A 131 19.55 -9.94 31.40
N GLU A 132 18.68 -10.75 30.81
CA GLU A 132 18.95 -11.49 29.57
C GLU A 132 18.60 -10.66 28.33
N VAL A 133 19.24 -11.01 27.20
CA VAL A 133 18.91 -10.44 25.88
C VAL A 133 17.60 -11.08 25.40
N PRO A 134 16.55 -10.29 25.12
CA PRO A 134 15.29 -10.84 24.64
C PRO A 134 15.45 -11.53 23.29
N LYS A 135 14.73 -12.64 23.10
CA LYS A 135 14.69 -13.38 21.85
C LYS A 135 13.41 -13.05 21.09
N VAL A 136 13.57 -12.48 19.90
CA VAL A 136 12.47 -12.07 19.02
C VAL A 136 12.51 -12.88 17.75
N PHE A 137 11.39 -13.51 17.40
CA PHE A 137 11.27 -14.31 16.19
C PHE A 137 10.15 -13.82 15.26
N ASP A 138 10.41 -13.86 13.96
CA ASP A 138 9.43 -13.63 12.90
C ASP A 138 9.41 -14.80 11.90
N PRO A 139 8.34 -15.64 11.88
CA PRO A 139 8.18 -16.78 10.96
C PRO A 139 7.77 -16.39 9.53
N PHE A 140 7.40 -15.14 9.28
CA PHE A 140 6.99 -14.60 7.98
C PHE A 140 7.79 -13.33 7.69
N SER A 141 9.11 -13.43 7.82
CA SER A 141 10.01 -12.26 7.88
C SER A 141 10.01 -11.40 6.62
N GLY A 142 9.73 -11.99 5.46
CA GLY A 142 9.69 -11.32 4.16
C GLY A 142 10.86 -10.37 3.94
N GLY A 143 10.55 -9.07 3.88
CA GLY A 143 11.52 -8.01 3.64
C GLY A 143 12.40 -7.61 4.83
N GLY A 144 12.19 -8.18 6.03
CA GLY A 144 13.07 -8.06 7.18
C GLY A 144 12.88 -6.84 8.09
N ALA A 145 11.78 -6.09 7.98
CA ALA A 145 11.57 -4.87 8.77
C ALA A 145 11.50 -5.14 10.29
N ILE A 146 10.72 -6.14 10.70
CA ILE A 146 10.56 -6.54 12.11
C ILE A 146 11.89 -7.02 12.72
N PRO A 147 12.58 -8.02 12.15
CA PRO A 147 13.84 -8.50 12.72
C PRO A 147 14.94 -7.43 12.69
N TYR A 148 14.94 -6.53 11.71
CA TYR A 148 15.88 -5.40 11.65
C TYR A 148 15.69 -4.44 12.85
N GLU A 149 14.46 -4.06 13.15
CA GLU A 149 14.16 -3.20 14.31
C GLU A 149 14.38 -3.93 15.65
N ALA A 150 14.13 -5.25 15.71
CA ALA A 150 14.47 -6.04 16.89
C ALA A 150 15.98 -6.05 17.15
N MET A 151 16.79 -6.20 16.10
CA MET A 151 18.24 -6.10 16.19
C MET A 151 18.69 -4.70 16.61
N TRP A 152 18.03 -3.66 16.12
CA TRP A 152 18.25 -2.27 16.56
C TRP A 152 17.96 -2.07 18.06
N LEU A 153 16.97 -2.76 18.62
CA LEU A 153 16.69 -2.74 20.07
C LEU A 153 17.62 -3.66 20.89
N GLY A 154 18.68 -4.21 20.28
CA GLY A 154 19.62 -5.08 20.97
C GLY A 154 19.03 -6.45 21.32
N CYS A 155 17.96 -6.89 20.64
CA CYS A 155 17.41 -8.22 20.81
C CYS A 155 18.19 -9.27 20.00
N GLN A 156 18.13 -10.53 20.42
CA GLN A 156 18.54 -11.64 19.58
C GLN A 156 17.41 -11.93 18.58
N SER A 157 17.64 -11.60 17.32
CA SER A 157 16.63 -11.75 16.27
C SER A 157 16.77 -13.08 15.53
N THR A 158 15.65 -13.79 15.38
CA THR A 158 15.51 -14.93 14.48
C THR A 158 14.53 -14.54 13.38
N ALA A 159 14.90 -14.76 12.12
CA ALA A 159 14.11 -14.42 10.95
C ALA A 159 13.97 -15.67 10.08
N SER A 160 12.74 -16.05 9.75
CA SER A 160 12.47 -17.16 8.84
C SER A 160 11.48 -16.78 7.76
N ASP A 161 11.72 -17.31 6.58
CA ASP A 161 10.78 -17.21 5.47
C ASP A 161 10.94 -18.42 4.55
N LEU A 162 9.83 -18.91 4.00
CA LEU A 162 9.86 -20.01 3.03
C LEU A 162 10.43 -19.57 1.68
N ASN A 163 10.30 -18.29 1.34
CA ASN A 163 10.69 -17.75 0.04
C ASN A 163 12.22 -17.55 -0.06
N PRO A 164 12.90 -18.20 -1.02
CA PRO A 164 14.35 -18.03 -1.21
C PRO A 164 14.78 -16.58 -1.44
N VAL A 165 13.93 -15.76 -2.07
CA VAL A 165 14.21 -14.34 -2.30
C VAL A 165 14.19 -13.59 -0.97
N ALA A 166 13.18 -13.80 -0.11
CA ALA A 166 13.14 -13.21 1.23
C ALA A 166 14.38 -13.59 2.03
N TRP A 167 14.70 -14.89 2.08
CA TRP A 167 15.86 -15.39 2.78
C TRP A 167 17.18 -14.74 2.35
N LEU A 168 17.41 -14.61 1.04
CA LEU A 168 18.60 -13.91 0.51
C LEU A 168 18.64 -12.43 0.95
N LEU A 169 17.48 -11.75 0.99
CA LEU A 169 17.39 -10.39 1.49
C LEU A 169 17.64 -10.30 3.00
N LEU A 170 17.21 -11.28 3.78
CA LEU A 170 17.44 -11.34 5.23
C LEU A 170 18.93 -11.55 5.53
N LYS A 171 19.65 -12.38 4.74
CA LYS A 171 21.11 -12.49 4.83
C LYS A 171 21.79 -11.11 4.65
N GLY A 172 21.37 -10.35 3.64
CA GLY A 172 21.89 -9.01 3.35
C GLY A 172 21.44 -7.89 4.31
N THR A 173 20.32 -8.07 5.01
CA THR A 173 19.75 -7.09 5.95
C THR A 173 20.23 -7.30 7.39
N LEU A 174 20.48 -8.56 7.77
CA LEU A 174 20.73 -8.96 9.15
C LEU A 174 22.11 -9.60 9.33
N GLU A 175 22.36 -10.73 8.64
CA GLU A 175 23.51 -11.58 8.91
C GLU A 175 24.85 -10.95 8.46
N TYR A 176 24.95 -10.56 7.20
CA TYR A 176 26.19 -9.97 6.68
C TYR A 176 26.50 -8.61 7.30
N PRO A 177 25.55 -7.68 7.47
CA PRO A 177 25.83 -6.43 8.19
C PRO A 177 26.41 -6.65 9.59
N GLN A 178 25.92 -7.66 10.33
CA GLN A 178 26.47 -8.03 11.64
C GLN A 178 27.89 -8.58 11.54
N ARG A 179 28.18 -9.39 10.51
CA ARG A 179 29.53 -9.93 10.26
C ARG A 179 30.56 -8.84 9.94
N TYR A 180 30.16 -7.78 9.23
CA TYR A 180 31.06 -6.75 8.70
C TYR A 180 31.04 -5.41 9.45
N ALA A 181 30.11 -5.22 10.40
CA ALA A 181 30.04 -3.99 11.19
C ALA A 181 31.39 -3.67 11.84
N GLY A 182 31.86 -2.43 11.62
CA GLY A 182 33.14 -1.93 12.15
C GLY A 182 34.40 -2.50 11.47
N LYS A 183 34.27 -3.37 10.45
CA LYS A 183 35.41 -3.95 9.73
C LYS A 183 35.73 -3.17 8.46
N THR A 184 37.01 -3.07 8.16
CA THR A 184 37.53 -2.62 6.86
C THR A 184 38.60 -3.59 6.40
N TRP A 185 38.72 -3.79 5.09
CA TRP A 185 39.78 -4.62 4.50
C TRP A 185 40.21 -4.07 3.13
N PRO A 186 41.41 -4.45 2.63
CA PRO A 186 41.96 -3.91 1.39
C PRO A 186 41.00 -4.03 0.20
N LEU A 187 40.77 -2.92 -0.48
CA LEU A 187 39.99 -2.86 -1.71
C LEU A 187 40.76 -3.51 -2.87
N PRO A 188 40.06 -4.07 -3.88
CA PRO A 188 40.70 -4.67 -5.05
C PRO A 188 41.61 -3.69 -5.80
N ASP A 189 42.77 -4.14 -6.27
CA ASP A 189 43.76 -3.25 -6.91
C ASP A 189 43.25 -2.46 -8.12
N PHE A 190 42.28 -3.00 -8.88
CA PHE A 190 41.72 -2.32 -10.05
C PHE A 190 41.05 -0.98 -9.71
N VAL A 191 40.65 -0.74 -8.45
CA VAL A 191 40.04 0.55 -8.07
C VAL A 191 41.05 1.70 -8.15
N LYS A 192 42.35 1.41 -8.13
CA LYS A 192 43.43 2.40 -8.25
C LYS A 192 43.43 3.08 -9.62
N GLU A 193 42.84 2.44 -10.64
CA GLU A 193 42.71 2.99 -11.99
C GLU A 193 41.54 3.99 -12.11
N TRP A 194 40.69 4.10 -11.08
CA TRP A 194 39.48 4.92 -11.08
C TRP A 194 39.65 6.18 -10.22
N ALA A 195 40.21 7.25 -10.81
CA ALA A 195 40.44 8.51 -10.11
C ALA A 195 39.18 9.07 -9.43
N ASP A 196 38.02 8.99 -10.10
CA ASP A 196 36.74 9.45 -9.56
C ASP A 196 36.23 8.60 -8.38
N PHE A 197 36.55 7.30 -8.36
CA PHE A 197 36.28 6.43 -7.21
C PHE A 197 37.16 6.78 -6.02
N LEU A 198 38.46 7.04 -6.25
CA LEU A 198 39.40 7.45 -5.19
C LEU A 198 39.00 8.79 -4.58
N ASP A 199 38.55 9.74 -5.40
CA ASP A 199 38.02 11.01 -4.93
C ASP A 199 36.75 10.84 -4.07
N ASP A 200 35.80 10.00 -4.51
CA ASP A 200 34.59 9.69 -3.72
C ASP A 200 34.94 8.98 -2.41
N PHE A 201 35.91 8.06 -2.45
CA PHE A 201 36.43 7.32 -1.30
C PHE A 201 37.04 8.25 -0.25
N HIS A 202 37.97 9.12 -0.65
CA HIS A 202 38.62 10.06 0.27
C HIS A 202 37.66 11.12 0.84
N THR A 203 36.65 11.52 0.07
CA THR A 203 35.62 12.47 0.54
C THR A 203 34.49 11.81 1.34
N GLY A 204 34.52 10.47 1.46
CA GLY A 204 33.50 9.69 2.18
C GLY A 204 32.12 9.78 1.54
N GLY A 205 32.02 10.01 0.23
CA GLY A 205 30.73 10.15 -0.46
C GLY A 205 30.09 11.54 -0.41
N ARG A 206 30.78 12.58 0.10
CA ARG A 206 30.22 13.94 0.24
C ARG A 206 30.32 14.71 -1.09
N LYS A 207 29.19 14.91 -1.79
CA LYS A 207 29.14 15.71 -3.04
C LYS A 207 29.62 17.15 -2.84
N ARG A 208 30.74 17.53 -3.47
CA ARG A 208 31.04 18.94 -3.82
C ARG A 208 30.18 19.40 -5.00
N LYS A 209 29.80 20.68 -5.03
CA LYS A 209 29.23 21.33 -6.23
C LYS A 209 30.35 21.66 -7.25
N ALA A 210 30.60 20.76 -8.21
CA ALA A 210 31.31 20.95 -9.52
C ALA A 210 32.80 21.44 -9.51
N PRO A 211 33.60 21.30 -10.60
CA PRO A 211 33.30 20.82 -11.97
C PRO A 211 34.02 19.51 -12.38
N LYS A 212 33.53 18.86 -13.46
CA LYS A 212 34.22 17.78 -14.18
C LYS A 212 35.48 18.36 -14.85
N SER A 213 36.64 17.81 -14.53
CA SER A 213 37.89 18.03 -15.26
C SER A 213 38.19 16.77 -16.07
N HIS A 214 38.06 16.87 -17.39
CA HIS A 214 38.73 15.96 -18.32
C HIS A 214 40.21 16.37 -18.35
N PHE A 215 41.09 15.47 -17.91
CA PHE A 215 42.47 15.22 -18.35
C PHE A 215 43.29 14.69 -17.17
N THR A 216 43.94 13.55 -17.44
CA THR A 216 44.91 12.84 -16.62
C THR A 216 46.05 13.77 -16.17
N ASP A 217 46.25 13.89 -14.86
CA ASP A 217 47.54 14.29 -14.30
C ASP A 217 48.37 13.01 -14.07
N PRO A 218 49.49 12.79 -14.79
CA PRO A 218 50.35 11.60 -14.62
C PRO A 218 51.16 11.60 -13.30
N LEU A 219 50.91 12.54 -12.38
CA LEU A 219 51.66 12.71 -11.14
C LEU A 219 50.78 12.62 -9.87
N GLN A 220 49.82 11.69 -9.80
CA GLN A 220 49.35 11.23 -8.50
C GLN A 220 50.35 10.24 -7.92
N GLY A 221 51.24 10.78 -7.09
CA GLY A 221 52.29 10.04 -6.39
C GLY A 221 51.75 8.82 -5.63
N THR A 222 52.52 7.73 -5.75
CA THR A 222 52.65 6.62 -4.79
C THR A 222 51.71 6.69 -3.59
N LEU A 223 50.47 6.21 -3.78
CA LEU A 223 49.63 5.71 -2.68
C LEU A 223 50.22 4.36 -2.23
N ASP A 224 51.35 4.41 -1.52
CA ASP A 224 52.03 3.25 -0.92
C ASP A 224 51.27 2.67 0.29
N GLY A 225 50.05 3.13 0.57
CA GLY A 225 49.15 2.56 1.57
C GLY A 225 48.09 1.65 0.93
N MET A 226 47.85 0.47 1.51
CA MET A 226 46.69 -0.36 1.15
C MET A 226 45.38 0.42 1.40
N LEU A 227 44.63 0.71 0.35
CA LEU A 227 43.33 1.36 0.42
C LEU A 227 42.33 0.39 1.06
N SER A 228 41.94 0.60 2.32
CA SER A 228 41.03 -0.29 3.05
C SER A 228 39.63 0.30 3.16
N GLY A 229 38.61 -0.45 2.73
CA GLY A 229 37.21 -0.02 2.75
C GLY A 229 36.31 -0.95 3.56
N ASP A 230 35.20 -0.45 4.07
CA ASP A 230 34.11 -1.26 4.60
C ASP A 230 33.28 -1.86 3.45
N LEU A 231 32.35 -2.75 3.80
CA LEU A 231 31.51 -3.50 2.86
C LEU A 231 30.85 -2.62 1.77
N ARG A 232 30.42 -1.39 2.11
CA ARG A 232 29.80 -0.47 1.14
C ARG A 232 30.74 -0.14 -0.04
N TRP A 233 32.04 0.01 0.21
CA TRP A 233 33.02 0.36 -0.82
C TRP A 233 33.36 -0.84 -1.68
N HIS A 234 33.37 -2.04 -1.10
CA HIS A 234 33.52 -3.29 -1.85
C HIS A 234 32.33 -3.53 -2.79
N ILE A 235 31.10 -3.29 -2.33
CA ILE A 235 29.90 -3.34 -3.18
C ILE A 235 30.02 -2.35 -4.34
N ARG A 236 30.46 -1.12 -4.06
CA ARG A 236 30.67 -0.10 -5.10
C ARG A 236 31.75 -0.50 -6.11
N ALA A 237 32.87 -1.04 -5.63
CA ALA A 237 34.00 -1.45 -6.47
C ALA A 237 33.60 -2.59 -7.42
N TRP A 238 33.07 -3.68 -6.88
CA TRP A 238 32.67 -4.84 -7.70
C TRP A 238 31.43 -4.55 -8.54
N GLY A 239 30.49 -3.76 -8.04
CA GLY A 239 29.34 -3.29 -8.81
C GLY A 239 29.78 -2.51 -10.05
N ARG A 240 30.72 -1.56 -9.89
CA ARG A 240 31.28 -0.81 -11.02
C ARG A 240 32.06 -1.70 -11.96
N TRP A 241 32.83 -2.66 -11.45
CA TRP A 241 33.53 -3.63 -12.29
C TRP A 241 32.57 -4.38 -13.22
N VAL A 242 31.43 -4.86 -12.70
CA VAL A 242 30.39 -5.50 -13.52
C VAL A 242 29.81 -4.54 -14.55
N LEU A 243 29.54 -3.28 -14.15
CA LEU A 243 29.01 -2.27 -15.05
C LEU A 243 29.97 -1.95 -16.21
N ASP A 244 31.27 -1.81 -15.94
CA ASP A 244 32.28 -1.50 -16.96
C ASP A 244 32.43 -2.67 -17.96
N LYS A 245 32.36 -3.92 -17.48
CA LYS A 245 32.37 -5.11 -18.34
C LYS A 245 31.10 -5.22 -19.18
N ALA A 246 29.92 -5.07 -18.57
CA ALA A 246 28.67 -5.08 -19.30
C ALA A 246 28.58 -3.93 -20.32
N ARG A 247 29.14 -2.76 -19.99
CA ARG A 247 29.21 -1.61 -20.91
C ARG A 247 30.09 -1.93 -22.13
N ALA A 248 31.19 -2.64 -21.95
CA ALA A 248 32.05 -3.03 -23.07
C ALA A 248 31.33 -3.97 -24.04
N ASP A 249 30.55 -4.92 -23.53
CA ASP A 249 29.85 -5.92 -24.36
C ASP A 249 28.54 -5.38 -24.97
N LEU A 250 27.88 -4.41 -24.33
CA LEU A 250 26.56 -3.91 -24.73
C LEU A 250 26.58 -2.57 -25.47
N ALA A 251 27.74 -1.95 -25.67
CA ALA A 251 27.84 -0.61 -26.27
C ALA A 251 27.17 -0.53 -27.65
N ASP A 252 27.33 -1.56 -28.47
CA ASP A 252 26.79 -1.60 -29.84
C ASP A 252 25.26 -1.77 -29.87
N TYR A 253 24.68 -2.39 -28.84
CA TYR A 253 23.24 -2.59 -28.71
C TYR A 253 22.50 -1.35 -28.16
N TYR A 254 23.24 -0.41 -27.57
CA TYR A 254 22.73 0.83 -26.96
C TYR A 254 23.51 2.06 -27.45
N PRO A 255 23.46 2.38 -28.76
CA PRO A 255 24.30 3.43 -29.35
C PRO A 255 23.95 4.83 -28.84
N VAL A 256 24.97 5.69 -28.75
CA VAL A 256 24.82 7.12 -28.48
C VAL A 256 24.75 7.88 -29.81
N VAL A 257 23.55 8.30 -30.19
CA VAL A 257 23.30 9.02 -31.44
C VAL A 257 23.46 10.52 -31.20
N ASN A 258 24.16 11.23 -32.11
CA ASN A 258 24.39 12.69 -32.04
C ASN A 258 25.06 13.21 -30.75
N GLY A 259 25.74 12.34 -29.99
CA GLY A 259 26.28 12.70 -28.68
C GLY A 259 25.22 12.91 -27.60
N GLU A 260 23.98 12.49 -27.84
CA GLU A 260 22.83 12.59 -26.93
C GLU A 260 22.59 11.23 -26.25
N PRO A 261 22.92 11.06 -24.96
CA PRO A 261 22.73 9.79 -24.27
C PRO A 261 21.25 9.37 -24.21
N THR A 262 20.96 8.13 -24.59
CA THR A 262 19.61 7.59 -24.54
C THR A 262 19.15 7.34 -23.10
N VAL A 263 17.96 7.86 -22.79
CA VAL A 263 17.26 7.65 -21.51
C VAL A 263 16.42 6.38 -21.54
N ALA A 264 15.61 6.25 -22.60
CA ALA A 264 14.70 5.14 -22.81
C ALA A 264 14.28 5.04 -24.28
N TYR A 265 14.04 3.82 -24.74
CA TYR A 265 13.37 3.50 -26.00
C TYR A 265 11.90 3.19 -25.69
N LEU A 266 10.99 3.84 -26.41
CA LEU A 266 9.55 3.68 -26.20
C LEU A 266 9.01 2.74 -27.27
N TRP A 267 8.25 1.74 -26.83
CA TRP A 267 7.77 0.65 -27.66
C TRP A 267 6.25 0.52 -27.53
N ALA A 268 5.62 0.07 -28.60
CA ALA A 268 4.23 -0.38 -28.59
C ALA A 268 4.16 -1.83 -29.02
N ARG A 269 3.36 -2.64 -28.32
CA ARG A 269 2.96 -3.95 -28.84
C ARG A 269 2.04 -3.75 -30.04
N THR A 270 1.99 -4.72 -30.94
CA THR A 270 1.16 -4.64 -32.15
C THR A 270 0.19 -5.81 -32.21
N CYS A 271 -1.02 -5.56 -32.70
CA CYS A 271 -1.95 -6.59 -33.14
C CYS A 271 -2.20 -6.46 -34.65
N ARG A 272 -2.78 -7.50 -35.25
CA ARG A 272 -3.25 -7.47 -36.64
C ARG A 272 -4.70 -7.05 -36.69
N ASP A 273 -4.99 -6.10 -37.56
CA ASP A 273 -6.34 -5.76 -37.98
C ASP A 273 -7.00 -6.97 -38.67
N ILE A 274 -8.22 -7.32 -38.26
CA ILE A 274 -8.95 -8.47 -38.81
C ILE A 274 -9.41 -8.22 -40.24
N GLN A 275 -9.64 -6.96 -40.61
CA GLN A 275 -10.15 -6.58 -41.94
C GLN A 275 -9.02 -6.27 -42.93
N THR A 276 -8.06 -5.45 -42.49
CA THR A 276 -7.00 -4.95 -43.39
C THR A 276 -5.71 -5.78 -43.31
N GLU A 277 -5.58 -6.63 -42.29
CA GLU A 277 -4.34 -7.32 -41.89
C GLU A 277 -3.19 -6.36 -41.53
N GLY A 278 -3.47 -5.06 -41.42
CA GLY A 278 -2.54 -4.03 -40.99
C GLY A 278 -2.03 -4.27 -39.57
N ARG A 279 -0.76 -3.96 -39.31
CA ARG A 279 -0.21 -3.97 -37.95
C ARG A 279 -0.58 -2.68 -37.22
N ILE A 280 -1.40 -2.81 -36.19
CA ILE A 280 -1.85 -1.70 -35.35
C ILE A 280 -0.99 -1.66 -34.09
N PRO A 281 -0.20 -0.58 -33.85
CA PRO A 281 0.45 -0.36 -32.56
C PRO A 281 -0.61 -0.10 -31.49
N ILE A 282 -0.54 -0.79 -30.36
CA ILE A 282 -1.44 -0.69 -29.21
C ILE A 282 -0.82 0.29 -28.21
N LEU A 283 -1.35 1.50 -28.17
CA LEU A 283 -0.90 2.60 -27.31
C LEU A 283 -2.06 2.99 -26.39
N LYS A 284 -1.82 3.14 -25.08
CA LYS A 284 -2.80 3.74 -24.15
C LYS A 284 -2.99 5.24 -24.40
N THR A 285 -1.93 5.92 -24.81
CA THR A 285 -1.93 7.36 -25.10
C THR A 285 -0.93 7.68 -26.21
N PHE A 286 -1.21 8.69 -27.03
CA PHE A 286 -0.20 9.23 -27.93
C PHE A 286 0.72 10.26 -27.25
N THR A 287 0.42 10.68 -26.02
CA THR A 287 1.19 11.73 -25.34
C THR A 287 2.45 11.16 -24.67
N LEU A 288 3.63 11.66 -25.05
CA LEU A 288 4.93 11.27 -24.47
C LEU A 288 5.39 12.20 -23.34
N CYS A 289 5.03 13.49 -23.41
CA CYS A 289 5.35 14.48 -22.38
C CYS A 289 4.19 15.46 -22.18
N ARG A 290 3.73 15.62 -20.93
CA ARG A 290 2.61 16.51 -20.58
C ARG A 290 3.04 17.89 -20.08
N LYS A 291 4.33 18.10 -19.85
CA LYS A 291 4.84 19.32 -19.23
C LYS A 291 4.57 20.54 -20.11
N LYS A 292 3.81 21.51 -19.61
CA LYS A 292 3.51 22.77 -20.32
C LYS A 292 4.80 23.47 -20.74
N GLY A 293 4.87 23.91 -22.00
CA GLY A 293 6.07 24.50 -22.58
C GLY A 293 7.08 23.48 -23.14
N ASN A 294 6.82 22.18 -22.96
CA ASN A 294 7.61 21.09 -23.53
C ASN A 294 6.73 19.87 -23.81
N ARG A 295 5.49 20.08 -24.29
CA ARG A 295 4.58 18.98 -24.63
C ARG A 295 5.10 18.22 -25.85
N ILE A 296 4.99 16.90 -25.81
CA ILE A 296 5.42 16.01 -26.88
C ILE A 296 4.37 14.91 -27.06
N ALA A 297 3.96 14.65 -28.30
CA ALA A 297 3.03 13.59 -28.64
C ALA A 297 3.40 12.89 -29.96
N LEU A 298 2.98 11.64 -30.08
CA LEU A 298 3.06 10.82 -31.29
C LEU A 298 1.86 11.15 -32.20
N LEU A 299 2.12 11.35 -33.48
CA LEU A 299 1.10 11.37 -34.52
C LEU A 299 1.20 10.07 -35.33
N PRO A 300 0.22 9.16 -35.25
CA PRO A 300 0.23 7.93 -36.05
C PRO A 300 0.03 8.25 -37.54
N MET A 301 0.89 7.69 -38.37
CA MET A 301 0.94 7.86 -39.82
C MET A 301 0.73 6.49 -40.49
N PRO A 302 -0.52 6.10 -40.81
CA PRO A 302 -0.79 4.82 -41.45
C PRO A 302 -0.26 4.79 -42.90
N ASP A 303 0.31 3.66 -43.27
CA ASP A 303 0.73 3.32 -44.63
C ASP A 303 -0.09 2.10 -45.09
N PRO A 304 -1.18 2.30 -45.87
CA PRO A 304 -2.03 1.20 -46.33
C PRO A 304 -1.33 0.20 -47.25
N GLU A 305 -0.31 0.62 -47.99
CA GLU A 305 0.43 -0.26 -48.91
C GLU A 305 1.36 -1.19 -48.12
N LYS A 306 2.09 -0.63 -47.15
CA LYS A 306 2.97 -1.41 -46.26
C LYS A 306 2.22 -2.09 -45.12
N LYS A 307 0.91 -1.84 -44.98
CA LYS A 307 0.08 -2.37 -43.89
C LYS A 307 0.70 -2.09 -42.51
N SER A 308 1.28 -0.89 -42.35
CA SER A 308 2.05 -0.51 -41.15
C SER A 308 1.70 0.92 -40.70
N VAL A 309 2.01 1.27 -39.45
CA VAL A 309 1.82 2.63 -38.91
C VAL A 309 3.18 3.16 -38.48
N SER A 310 3.60 4.28 -39.07
CA SER A 310 4.79 5.03 -38.63
C SER A 310 4.38 6.20 -37.72
N PHE A 311 5.34 6.92 -37.14
CA PHE A 311 5.06 8.03 -36.23
C PHE A 311 5.81 9.31 -36.59
N LYS A 312 5.15 10.45 -36.43
CA LYS A 312 5.77 11.77 -36.36
C LYS A 312 5.65 12.34 -34.95
N LEU A 313 6.56 13.22 -34.56
CA LEU A 313 6.48 13.91 -33.27
C LEU A 313 5.82 15.27 -33.43
N LEU A 314 4.78 15.51 -32.64
CA LEU A 314 4.21 16.83 -32.41
C LEU A 314 4.82 17.40 -31.13
N THR A 315 5.41 18.58 -31.25
CA THR A 315 6.05 19.30 -30.13
C THR A 315 5.16 20.43 -29.61
N GLU A 316 5.58 21.11 -28.55
CA GLU A 316 4.94 22.34 -28.06
C GLU A 316 4.71 23.36 -29.18
N ASP A 317 5.60 23.40 -30.17
CA ASP A 317 5.46 24.31 -31.30
C ASP A 317 4.27 24.00 -32.21
N HIS A 318 3.77 22.77 -32.19
CA HIS A 318 2.59 22.36 -32.93
C HIS A 318 1.31 22.51 -32.10
N LEU A 319 1.40 22.46 -30.77
CA LEU A 319 0.27 22.31 -29.85
C LEU A 319 -0.09 23.58 -29.05
N SER A 320 0.75 24.62 -29.09
CA SER A 320 0.62 25.79 -28.22
C SER A 320 -0.58 26.70 -28.51
N THR A 321 -1.01 26.83 -29.77
CA THR A 321 -2.12 27.71 -30.16
C THR A 321 -3.12 27.03 -31.11
N PRO A 322 -4.39 27.47 -31.15
CA PRO A 322 -5.38 26.94 -32.08
C PRO A 322 -4.92 27.00 -33.55
N GLU A 323 -4.22 28.05 -33.96
CA GLU A 323 -3.73 28.23 -35.35
C GLU A 323 -2.61 27.24 -35.70
N ARG A 324 -1.79 26.86 -34.71
CA ARG A 324 -0.75 25.83 -34.88
C ARG A 324 -1.40 24.44 -34.97
N ARG A 325 -2.42 24.16 -34.14
CA ARG A 325 -3.19 22.91 -34.24
C ARG A 325 -3.96 22.81 -35.55
N ALA A 326 -4.53 23.90 -36.05
CA ALA A 326 -5.19 23.93 -37.36
C ALA A 326 -4.23 23.57 -38.50
N ARG A 327 -2.98 24.05 -38.46
CA ARG A 327 -1.94 23.66 -39.42
C ARG A 327 -1.62 22.17 -39.38
N VAL A 328 -1.57 21.56 -38.19
CA VAL A 328 -1.39 20.09 -38.09
C VAL A 328 -2.51 19.34 -38.81
N ILE A 329 -3.76 19.80 -38.72
CA ILE A 329 -4.89 19.18 -39.43
C ILE A 329 -4.75 19.36 -40.95
N GLU A 330 -4.33 20.54 -41.40
CA GLU A 330 -4.10 20.85 -42.82
C GLU A 330 -2.98 19.98 -43.43
N ASP A 331 -1.86 19.87 -42.72
CA ASP A 331 -0.70 19.05 -43.12
C ASP A 331 -1.01 17.54 -43.12
N HIS A 332 -2.07 17.13 -42.41
CA HIS A 332 -2.46 15.73 -42.22
C HIS A 332 -3.96 15.50 -42.47
N PRO A 333 -4.44 15.55 -43.73
CA PRO A 333 -5.87 15.49 -44.06
C PRO A 333 -6.60 14.20 -43.63
N PHE A 334 -5.88 13.13 -43.29
CA PHE A 334 -6.48 11.91 -42.77
C PHE A 334 -7.09 12.11 -41.37
N LEU A 335 -6.60 13.07 -40.58
CA LEU A 335 -7.15 13.42 -39.27
C LEU A 335 -8.61 13.90 -39.38
N THR A 336 -8.93 14.67 -40.41
CA THR A 336 -10.30 15.11 -40.69
C THR A 336 -11.21 13.91 -41.00
N ARG A 337 -10.71 12.89 -41.71
CA ARG A 337 -11.48 11.65 -41.97
C ARG A 337 -11.75 10.86 -40.69
N TRP A 338 -10.85 10.95 -39.71
CA TRP A 338 -11.00 10.35 -38.39
C TRP A 338 -11.92 11.17 -37.46
N GLY A 339 -12.42 12.32 -37.91
CA GLY A 339 -13.25 13.21 -37.10
C GLY A 339 -12.46 14.09 -36.12
N VAL A 340 -11.14 14.20 -36.29
CA VAL A 340 -10.28 15.05 -35.45
C VAL A 340 -10.26 16.47 -36.01
N THR A 341 -10.49 17.46 -35.14
CA THR A 341 -10.46 18.90 -35.47
C THR A 341 -9.34 19.59 -34.69
N ALA A 342 -9.06 20.86 -35.01
CA ALA A 342 -8.06 21.65 -34.28
C ALA A 342 -8.38 21.79 -32.78
N ASP A 343 -9.67 21.77 -32.42
CA ASP A 343 -10.14 21.87 -31.04
C ASP A 343 -10.09 20.52 -30.31
N THR A 344 -10.32 19.41 -31.02
CA THR A 344 -10.31 18.06 -30.43
C THR A 344 -8.97 17.35 -30.52
N LEU A 345 -7.98 17.92 -31.22
CA LEU A 345 -6.66 17.31 -31.41
C LEU A 345 -5.96 16.96 -30.09
N GLU A 346 -5.98 17.85 -29.09
CA GLU A 346 -5.33 17.55 -27.81
C GLU A 346 -6.02 16.40 -27.07
N ASP A 347 -7.34 16.32 -27.14
CA ASP A 347 -8.10 15.22 -26.53
C ASP A 347 -7.91 13.91 -27.29
N PHE A 348 -7.75 13.97 -28.61
CA PHE A 348 -7.34 12.84 -29.42
C PHE A 348 -5.97 12.32 -28.97
N LEU A 349 -4.97 13.20 -28.81
CA LEU A 349 -3.60 12.80 -28.42
C LEU A 349 -3.49 12.26 -26.99
N LYS A 350 -4.43 12.62 -26.11
CA LYS A 350 -4.53 12.03 -24.77
C LYS A 350 -4.95 10.57 -24.83
N LYS A 351 -5.72 10.17 -25.84
CA LYS A 351 -6.16 8.79 -26.07
C LYS A 351 -5.20 8.11 -27.05
N GLY A 352 -4.97 6.82 -26.92
CA GLY A 352 -4.17 6.06 -27.88
C GLY A 352 -5.04 5.24 -28.83
N THR A 353 -4.45 4.20 -29.42
CA THR A 353 -5.19 3.20 -30.22
C THR A 353 -6.00 2.23 -29.35
N ARG A 354 -5.62 2.05 -28.09
CA ARG A 354 -6.35 1.25 -27.10
C ARG A 354 -7.45 2.10 -26.44
N GLY A 355 -8.71 1.77 -26.71
CA GLY A 355 -9.87 2.22 -25.91
C GLY A 355 -10.15 1.24 -24.77
N ASP A 356 -11.30 1.33 -24.08
CA ASP A 356 -11.60 0.43 -22.95
C ASP A 356 -11.95 -1.00 -23.39
N ALA A 357 -12.75 -1.14 -24.45
CA ALA A 357 -13.27 -2.43 -24.93
C ALA A 357 -12.42 -3.10 -26.04
N GLY A 358 -11.40 -2.41 -26.56
CA GLY A 358 -10.53 -2.95 -27.60
C GLY A 358 -9.59 -1.92 -28.21
N VAL A 359 -9.16 -2.18 -29.44
CA VAL A 359 -8.24 -1.36 -30.23
C VAL A 359 -8.94 -0.90 -31.50
N TRP A 360 -8.82 0.39 -31.83
CA TRP A 360 -9.28 0.93 -33.11
C TRP A 360 -8.16 0.90 -34.15
N SER A 361 -8.52 0.80 -35.44
CA SER A 361 -7.56 0.71 -36.54
C SER A 361 -7.33 2.07 -37.20
N PRO A 362 -6.06 2.52 -37.33
CA PRO A 362 -5.69 3.67 -38.16
C PRO A 362 -5.84 3.42 -39.67
N PHE A 363 -6.02 2.16 -40.09
CA PHE A 363 -6.24 1.78 -41.49
C PHE A 363 -7.70 1.99 -41.90
N ASP A 364 -7.94 2.05 -43.22
CA ASP A 364 -9.24 2.13 -43.91
C ASP A 364 -10.30 3.09 -43.29
N LYS A 365 -10.38 4.31 -43.82
CA LYS A 365 -11.10 5.50 -43.28
C LYS A 365 -10.78 5.91 -41.84
N GLY A 366 -10.26 5.02 -40.98
CA GLY A 366 -9.86 5.19 -39.57
C GLY A 366 -10.91 5.85 -38.68
N ARG A 367 -11.49 5.09 -37.73
CA ARG A 367 -12.52 5.62 -36.83
C ARG A 367 -12.13 5.36 -35.38
N PRO A 368 -11.58 6.36 -34.66
CA PRO A 368 -11.20 6.22 -33.25
C PRO A 368 -12.32 5.74 -32.33
N ASP A 369 -13.58 6.01 -32.70
CA ASP A 369 -14.77 5.61 -31.94
C ASP A 369 -15.24 4.17 -32.24
N LEU A 370 -14.61 3.46 -33.19
CA LEU A 370 -15.00 2.11 -33.59
C LEU A 370 -13.89 1.09 -33.25
N ILE A 371 -14.27 0.02 -32.58
CA ILE A 371 -13.38 -1.08 -32.25
C ILE A 371 -13.11 -1.91 -33.51
N ALA A 372 -11.84 -2.09 -33.85
CA ALA A 372 -11.38 -2.95 -34.92
C ALA A 372 -10.98 -4.35 -34.41
N VAL A 373 -10.40 -4.41 -33.21
CA VAL A 373 -10.01 -5.66 -32.54
C VAL A 373 -10.42 -5.58 -31.07
N ASN A 374 -11.27 -6.49 -30.61
CA ASN A 374 -11.73 -6.52 -29.21
C ASN A 374 -10.72 -7.24 -28.29
N ALA A 375 -10.93 -7.16 -26.97
CA ALA A 375 -10.01 -7.75 -25.99
C ALA A 375 -9.85 -9.28 -26.10
N ALA A 376 -10.92 -10.02 -26.47
CA ALA A 376 -10.85 -11.47 -26.66
C ALA A 376 -10.00 -11.84 -27.88
N GLU A 377 -10.15 -11.09 -28.97
CA GLU A 377 -9.35 -11.26 -30.19
C GLU A 377 -7.87 -10.92 -29.96
N ILE A 378 -7.57 -9.89 -29.18
CA ILE A 378 -6.18 -9.57 -28.80
C ILE A 378 -5.56 -10.73 -28.01
N ARG A 379 -6.29 -11.30 -27.04
CA ARG A 379 -5.84 -12.48 -26.29
C ARG A 379 -5.64 -13.70 -27.19
N ASP A 380 -6.54 -13.95 -28.14
CA ASP A 380 -6.37 -15.01 -29.15
C ASP A 380 -5.11 -14.80 -29.99
N GLN A 381 -4.90 -13.58 -30.49
CA GLN A 381 -3.69 -13.24 -31.24
C GLN A 381 -2.42 -13.42 -30.41
N GLY A 382 -2.44 -13.04 -29.12
CA GLY A 382 -1.33 -13.28 -28.19
C GLY A 382 -1.03 -14.77 -28.03
N ARG A 383 -2.04 -15.59 -27.72
CA ARG A 383 -1.89 -17.06 -27.58
C ARG A 383 -1.42 -17.76 -28.86
N ARG A 384 -1.71 -17.19 -30.03
CA ARG A 384 -1.26 -17.68 -31.33
C ARG A 384 0.09 -17.11 -31.79
N GLY A 385 0.74 -16.26 -30.97
CA GLY A 385 2.01 -15.63 -31.33
C GLY A 385 1.92 -14.62 -32.47
N LEU A 386 0.75 -14.04 -32.72
CA LEU A 386 0.52 -13.08 -33.81
C LEU A 386 0.81 -11.63 -33.40
N MET A 387 0.92 -11.36 -32.10
CA MET A 387 1.32 -10.06 -31.58
C MET A 387 2.81 -9.78 -31.88
N GLY A 388 3.15 -8.51 -32.09
CA GLY A 388 4.54 -8.08 -32.27
C GLY A 388 4.88 -6.87 -31.40
N ILE A 389 6.02 -6.22 -31.67
CA ILE A 389 6.44 -4.96 -31.04
C ILE A 389 6.98 -4.00 -32.10
N GLN A 390 6.92 -2.70 -31.82
CA GLN A 390 7.45 -1.64 -32.69
C GLN A 390 7.98 -0.48 -31.84
N MET A 391 9.19 -0.01 -32.13
CA MET A 391 9.76 1.17 -31.48
C MET A 391 9.07 2.43 -32.03
N THR A 392 8.56 3.28 -31.15
CA THR A 392 7.75 4.46 -31.52
C THR A 392 8.52 5.76 -31.37
N ALA A 393 9.35 5.89 -30.33
CA ALA A 393 10.16 7.07 -30.06
C ALA A 393 11.36 6.74 -29.16
N VAL A 394 12.35 7.62 -29.16
CA VAL A 394 13.50 7.56 -28.26
C VAL A 394 13.54 8.83 -27.42
N CYS A 395 13.64 8.67 -26.10
CA CYS A 395 13.91 9.77 -25.18
C CYS A 395 15.41 9.86 -24.93
N VAL A 396 15.98 11.05 -25.10
CA VAL A 396 17.41 11.31 -24.94
C VAL A 396 17.66 12.50 -24.02
N GLU A 397 18.88 12.65 -23.54
CA GLU A 397 19.34 13.89 -22.92
C GLU A 397 20.12 14.73 -23.92
N ALA A 398 19.61 15.93 -24.21
CA ALA A 398 20.30 16.92 -25.03
C ALA A 398 20.59 18.17 -24.19
N VAL A 399 21.67 18.87 -24.49
CA VAL A 399 21.96 20.19 -23.92
C VAL A 399 21.51 21.25 -24.94
N PRO A 400 20.39 21.95 -24.70
CA PRO A 400 19.91 22.94 -25.66
C PRO A 400 20.94 24.06 -25.87
N PRO A 401 21.00 24.68 -27.07
CA PRO A 401 21.85 25.83 -27.32
C PRO A 401 21.63 26.94 -26.27
N GLY A 402 22.71 27.39 -25.63
CA GLY A 402 22.67 28.42 -24.59
C GLY A 402 22.31 27.95 -23.18
N GLN A 403 22.02 26.67 -22.96
CA GLN A 403 21.80 26.09 -21.63
C GLN A 403 23.02 25.30 -21.14
N LYS A 404 23.22 25.27 -19.81
CA LYS A 404 24.32 24.51 -19.18
C LYS A 404 23.91 23.13 -18.67
N ARG A 405 22.61 22.82 -18.66
CA ARG A 405 22.07 21.58 -18.10
C ARG A 405 21.40 20.77 -19.20
N PRO A 406 21.59 19.44 -19.21
CA PRO A 406 20.84 18.58 -20.11
C PRO A 406 19.36 18.60 -19.75
N VAL A 407 18.51 18.51 -20.77
CA VAL A 407 17.06 18.32 -20.65
C VAL A 407 16.64 17.10 -21.45
N LYS A 408 15.52 16.49 -21.06
CA LYS A 408 14.95 15.36 -21.79
C LYS A 408 14.31 15.87 -23.07
N THR A 409 14.74 15.34 -24.20
CA THR A 409 14.18 15.58 -25.54
C THR A 409 13.75 14.24 -26.14
N TYR A 410 13.02 14.31 -27.26
CA TYR A 410 12.45 13.13 -27.91
C TYR A 410 12.71 13.22 -29.41
N ARG A 411 12.98 12.06 -30.02
CA ARG A 411 13.14 11.91 -31.46
C ARG A 411 12.53 10.59 -31.93
N VAL A 412 12.33 10.48 -33.24
CA VAL A 412 12.05 9.19 -33.87
C VAL A 412 13.30 8.30 -33.84
N PRO A 413 13.17 6.97 -33.77
CA PRO A 413 14.32 6.07 -33.81
C PRO A 413 15.08 6.15 -35.14
N THR A 414 16.39 5.93 -35.10
CA THR A 414 17.23 5.79 -36.31
C THR A 414 17.30 4.34 -36.79
N GLU A 415 17.76 4.12 -38.02
CA GLU A 415 17.97 2.76 -38.57
C GLU A 415 18.96 1.96 -37.73
N ASP A 416 20.07 2.58 -37.32
CA ASP A 416 21.07 1.96 -36.44
C ASP A 416 20.47 1.47 -35.12
N GLU A 417 19.46 2.17 -34.57
CA GLU A 417 18.80 1.76 -33.33
C GLU A 417 17.81 0.61 -33.53
N PHE A 418 17.19 0.50 -34.72
CA PHE A 418 16.41 -0.67 -35.07
C PHE A 418 17.31 -1.90 -35.22
N GLN A 419 18.44 -1.75 -35.91
CA GLN A 419 19.43 -2.83 -36.06
C GLN A 419 20.01 -3.26 -34.71
N ALA A 420 20.37 -2.29 -33.86
CA ALA A 420 20.87 -2.57 -32.51
C ALA A 420 19.83 -3.28 -31.61
N ALA A 421 18.53 -3.16 -31.89
CA ALA A 421 17.48 -3.85 -31.18
C ALA A 421 17.17 -5.26 -31.72
N ASP A 422 17.63 -5.57 -32.94
CA ASP A 422 17.42 -6.85 -33.62
C ASP A 422 18.47 -7.89 -33.23
N VAL A 423 18.36 -8.36 -31.99
CA VAL A 423 19.26 -9.35 -31.38
C VAL A 423 18.91 -10.75 -31.88
N GLN A 424 19.92 -11.52 -32.29
CA GLN A 424 19.73 -12.89 -32.78
C GLN A 424 19.64 -13.88 -31.60
N ALA A 425 19.05 -15.06 -31.85
CA ALA A 425 18.90 -16.07 -30.81
C ALA A 425 20.26 -16.58 -30.32
N GLU A 426 21.23 -16.68 -31.22
CA GLU A 426 22.61 -17.10 -30.97
C GLU A 426 23.31 -16.16 -29.98
N ASP A 427 23.11 -14.84 -30.09
CA ASP A 427 23.68 -13.85 -29.16
C ASP A 427 23.20 -14.09 -27.72
N ILE A 428 21.92 -14.49 -27.58
CA ILE A 428 21.33 -14.82 -26.28
C ILE A 428 21.93 -16.14 -25.78
N GLU A 429 21.96 -17.17 -26.61
CA GLU A 429 22.52 -18.48 -26.26
C GLU A 429 23.99 -18.38 -25.78
N ASP A 430 24.82 -17.60 -26.48
CA ASP A 430 26.23 -17.38 -26.16
C ASP A 430 26.44 -16.70 -24.79
N VAL A 431 25.53 -15.81 -24.40
CA VAL A 431 25.59 -15.13 -23.09
C VAL A 431 25.20 -16.07 -21.95
N PHE A 432 24.32 -17.05 -22.22
CA PHE A 432 23.90 -18.06 -21.25
C PHE A 432 24.75 -19.34 -21.28
N ASP A 433 25.74 -19.44 -22.18
CA ASP A 433 26.66 -20.58 -22.20
C ASP A 433 27.45 -20.70 -20.88
N GLY A 434 27.52 -21.93 -20.36
CA GLY A 434 28.12 -22.23 -19.05
C GLY A 434 27.36 -21.66 -17.83
N ILE A 435 26.22 -20.98 -18.02
CA ILE A 435 25.38 -20.51 -16.91
C ILE A 435 24.54 -21.66 -16.37
N PRO A 436 24.53 -21.93 -15.05
CA PRO A 436 23.65 -22.94 -14.48
C PRO A 436 22.19 -22.71 -14.87
N PHE A 437 21.46 -23.77 -15.21
CA PHE A 437 20.06 -23.72 -15.70
C PHE A 437 19.83 -23.00 -17.05
N GLY A 438 20.88 -22.55 -17.76
CA GLY A 438 20.78 -21.99 -19.11
C GLY A 438 19.89 -20.73 -19.19
N VAL A 439 19.20 -20.55 -20.32
CA VAL A 439 18.21 -19.47 -20.53
C VAL A 439 17.01 -19.64 -19.57
N ILE A 440 16.34 -18.53 -19.21
CA ILE A 440 15.20 -18.49 -18.27
C ILE A 440 13.89 -19.02 -18.87
N ASP A 441 13.89 -20.30 -19.21
CA ASP A 441 12.78 -21.01 -19.87
C ASP A 441 11.70 -21.53 -18.90
N GLU A 442 11.81 -21.22 -17.60
CA GLU A 442 10.79 -21.60 -16.62
C GLU A 442 9.43 -20.95 -16.94
N GLU A 443 8.34 -21.67 -16.67
CA GLU A 443 7.00 -21.17 -16.93
C GLU A 443 6.66 -19.94 -16.06
N THR A 444 5.94 -18.98 -16.65
CA THR A 444 5.29 -17.92 -15.90
C THR A 444 4.10 -18.48 -15.10
N PRO A 445 3.62 -17.80 -14.05
CA PRO A 445 2.39 -18.19 -13.37
C PRO A 445 1.19 -18.16 -14.33
N LYS A 446 0.32 -19.18 -14.24
CA LYS A 446 -0.90 -19.26 -15.09
C LYS A 446 -1.79 -18.02 -14.95
N GLY A 447 -1.99 -17.56 -13.72
CA GLY A 447 -2.73 -16.33 -13.42
C GLY A 447 -4.18 -16.31 -13.93
N GLY A 448 -4.78 -15.13 -13.96
CA GLY A 448 -6.08 -14.87 -14.61
C GLY A 448 -7.32 -15.35 -13.84
N GLY A 449 -7.18 -15.75 -12.57
CA GLY A 449 -8.30 -16.11 -11.70
C GLY A 449 -8.96 -14.91 -11.00
N ARG A 450 -9.97 -15.18 -10.16
CA ARG A 450 -10.80 -14.14 -9.50
C ARG A 450 -10.16 -13.54 -8.22
N ARG A 451 -9.15 -14.20 -7.65
CA ARG A 451 -8.49 -13.90 -6.36
C ARG A 451 -7.03 -13.47 -6.55
N ALA A 452 -6.08 -13.91 -5.71
CA ALA A 452 -4.66 -13.53 -5.80
C ALA A 452 -4.05 -13.73 -7.19
N SER A 453 -4.48 -14.77 -7.92
CA SER A 453 -4.05 -15.09 -9.28
C SER A 453 -4.36 -14.00 -10.33
N ARG A 454 -5.25 -13.03 -10.04
CA ARG A 454 -5.47 -11.84 -10.89
C ARG A 454 -4.22 -10.98 -11.05
N ALA A 455 -3.25 -11.11 -10.15
CA ALA A 455 -2.00 -10.36 -10.21
C ALA A 455 -1.14 -10.72 -11.43
N PHE A 456 -1.44 -11.84 -12.11
CA PHE A 456 -0.76 -12.29 -13.32
C PHE A 456 -1.76 -12.50 -14.43
N ALA A 457 -1.48 -11.97 -15.60
CA ALA A 457 -2.27 -12.21 -16.81
C ALA A 457 -1.39 -12.46 -18.05
N LEU A 458 -0.10 -12.74 -17.84
CA LEU A 458 0.91 -12.81 -18.90
C LEU A 458 0.61 -13.94 -19.91
N GLN A 459 0.25 -15.14 -19.43
CA GLN A 459 -0.06 -16.27 -20.29
C GLN A 459 -1.28 -16.04 -21.20
N ASN A 460 -2.23 -15.18 -20.79
CA ASN A 460 -3.37 -14.81 -21.64
C ASN A 460 -2.95 -14.10 -22.92
N TYR A 461 -1.71 -13.59 -22.98
CA TYR A 461 -1.15 -12.89 -24.13
C TYR A 461 0.05 -13.62 -24.75
N GLY A 462 0.23 -14.91 -24.44
CA GLY A 462 1.27 -15.76 -25.05
C GLY A 462 2.65 -15.68 -24.39
N MET A 463 2.79 -15.01 -23.24
CA MET A 463 4.03 -15.01 -22.46
C MET A 463 4.05 -16.20 -21.51
N MET A 464 4.45 -17.35 -22.03
CA MET A 464 4.38 -18.64 -21.34
C MET A 464 5.61 -18.91 -20.46
N GLN A 465 6.74 -18.29 -20.78
CA GLN A 465 8.02 -18.46 -20.09
C GLN A 465 8.57 -17.13 -19.61
N TRP A 466 9.41 -17.15 -18.57
CA TRP A 466 9.98 -15.91 -18.03
C TRP A 466 10.81 -15.14 -19.06
N ARG A 467 11.43 -15.79 -20.05
CA ARG A 467 12.10 -15.08 -21.16
C ARG A 467 11.15 -14.17 -21.97
N ASP A 468 9.86 -14.51 -22.06
CA ASP A 468 8.89 -13.80 -22.91
C ASP A 468 8.51 -12.42 -22.34
N VAL A 469 8.85 -12.14 -21.07
CA VAL A 469 8.60 -10.83 -20.45
C VAL A 469 9.66 -9.80 -20.80
N PHE A 470 10.72 -10.18 -21.52
CA PHE A 470 11.79 -9.31 -21.98
C PHE A 470 11.75 -9.19 -23.52
N THR A 471 12.19 -8.07 -24.07
CA THR A 471 12.59 -8.06 -25.49
C THR A 471 13.90 -8.85 -25.67
N PRO A 472 14.22 -9.35 -26.89
CA PRO A 472 15.49 -10.02 -27.14
C PRO A 472 16.71 -9.20 -26.67
N ARG A 473 16.71 -7.89 -26.93
CA ARG A 473 17.76 -6.97 -26.45
C ARG A 473 17.81 -6.84 -24.92
N GLN A 474 16.66 -6.72 -24.26
CA GLN A 474 16.62 -6.68 -22.78
C GLN A 474 17.11 -8.00 -22.17
N LEU A 475 16.78 -9.14 -22.78
CA LEU A 475 17.21 -10.46 -22.33
C LEU A 475 18.73 -10.62 -22.49
N LEU A 476 19.29 -10.20 -23.63
CA LEU A 476 20.74 -10.13 -23.84
C LEU A 476 21.42 -9.25 -22.79
N ALA A 477 20.88 -8.05 -22.55
CA ALA A 477 21.42 -7.12 -21.57
C ALA A 477 21.41 -7.74 -20.17
N ALA A 478 20.28 -8.27 -19.72
CA ALA A 478 20.15 -8.92 -18.42
C ALA A 478 21.06 -10.15 -18.28
N GLY A 479 21.16 -10.99 -19.32
CA GLY A 479 22.09 -12.11 -19.38
C GLY A 479 23.56 -11.66 -19.26
N THR A 480 23.92 -10.56 -19.93
CA THR A 480 25.29 -10.02 -19.92
C THR A 480 25.69 -9.52 -18.54
N PHE A 481 24.78 -8.80 -17.86
CA PHE A 481 24.99 -8.41 -16.46
C PHE A 481 25.10 -9.64 -15.55
N LEU A 482 24.27 -10.67 -15.74
CA LEU A 482 24.37 -11.93 -14.99
C LEU A 482 25.73 -12.61 -15.18
N LYS A 483 26.19 -12.73 -16.42
CA LYS A 483 27.48 -13.35 -16.78
C LYS A 483 28.62 -12.65 -16.06
N HIS A 484 28.65 -11.32 -16.11
CA HIS A 484 29.68 -10.52 -15.44
C HIS A 484 29.53 -10.53 -13.91
N THR A 485 28.32 -10.58 -13.36
CA THR A 485 28.14 -10.77 -11.92
C THR A 485 28.74 -12.10 -11.46
N ARG A 486 28.54 -13.20 -12.20
CA ARG A 486 29.18 -14.49 -11.88
C ARG A 486 30.69 -14.45 -12.05
N ALA A 487 31.20 -13.79 -13.09
CA ALA A 487 32.64 -13.61 -13.28
C ALA A 487 33.27 -12.81 -12.12
N ALA A 488 32.58 -11.78 -11.62
CA ALA A 488 33.00 -11.04 -10.43
C ALA A 488 33.03 -11.96 -9.20
N ILE A 489 31.99 -12.77 -8.97
CA ILE A 489 31.94 -13.72 -7.85
C ILE A 489 33.07 -14.75 -7.94
N ALA A 490 33.33 -15.32 -9.12
CA ALA A 490 34.43 -16.26 -9.32
C ALA A 490 35.78 -15.61 -9.00
N ARG A 491 36.03 -14.40 -9.53
CA ARG A 491 37.25 -13.65 -9.25
C ARG A 491 37.38 -13.29 -7.77
N MET A 492 36.28 -12.93 -7.10
CA MET A 492 36.27 -12.70 -5.66
C MET A 492 36.63 -13.97 -4.87
N ARG A 493 36.14 -15.14 -5.28
CA ARG A 493 36.51 -16.41 -4.62
C ARG A 493 38.01 -16.70 -4.72
N ASP A 494 38.63 -16.36 -5.84
CA ASP A 494 40.07 -16.57 -6.04
C ASP A 494 40.91 -15.57 -5.21
N LEU A 495 40.46 -14.31 -5.10
CA LEU A 495 41.21 -13.23 -4.44
C LEU A 495 40.91 -13.09 -2.94
N ASP A 496 39.66 -13.29 -2.55
CA ASP A 496 39.10 -13.05 -1.22
C ASP A 496 37.93 -14.04 -0.93
N PRO A 497 38.26 -15.34 -0.75
CA PRO A 497 37.26 -16.39 -0.55
C PRO A 497 36.40 -16.16 0.69
N GLU A 498 36.94 -15.49 1.71
CA GLU A 498 36.22 -15.23 2.96
C GLU A 498 35.00 -14.32 2.75
N ASN A 499 35.13 -13.32 1.87
CA ASN A 499 34.12 -12.28 1.69
C ASN A 499 33.31 -12.42 0.39
N ALA A 500 33.72 -13.32 -0.52
CA ALA A 500 33.10 -13.53 -1.82
C ALA A 500 31.60 -13.87 -1.74
N GLU A 501 31.17 -14.65 -0.73
CA GLU A 501 29.76 -15.02 -0.57
C GLU A 501 28.87 -13.79 -0.31
N ALA A 502 29.24 -12.99 0.69
CA ALA A 502 28.46 -11.81 1.06
C ALA A 502 28.41 -10.78 -0.08
N LEU A 503 29.55 -10.53 -0.73
CA LEU A 503 29.61 -9.63 -1.88
C LEU A 503 28.80 -10.17 -3.06
N GLY A 504 28.82 -11.48 -3.31
CA GLY A 504 27.97 -12.13 -4.32
C GLY A 504 26.48 -11.92 -4.06
N VAL A 505 26.04 -12.01 -2.80
CA VAL A 505 24.67 -11.70 -2.42
C VAL A 505 24.34 -10.23 -2.67
N TYR A 506 25.18 -9.28 -2.27
CA TYR A 506 24.92 -7.86 -2.53
C TYR A 506 24.89 -7.52 -4.02
N LEU A 507 25.77 -8.11 -4.84
CA LEU A 507 25.72 -7.93 -6.29
C LEU A 507 24.46 -8.54 -6.90
N THR A 508 23.98 -9.67 -6.36
CA THR A 508 22.70 -10.27 -6.74
C THR A 508 21.52 -9.34 -6.42
N VAL A 509 21.57 -8.64 -5.29
CA VAL A 509 20.56 -7.62 -4.93
C VAL A 509 20.64 -6.40 -5.87
N VAL A 510 21.85 -5.94 -6.22
CA VAL A 510 22.03 -4.87 -7.24
C VAL A 510 21.42 -5.29 -8.57
N PHE A 511 21.66 -6.53 -9.00
CA PHE A 511 21.09 -7.11 -10.21
C PHE A 511 19.56 -7.17 -10.15
N GLY A 512 18.97 -7.61 -9.04
CA GLY A 512 17.51 -7.61 -8.83
C GLY A 512 16.90 -6.22 -8.92
N ARG A 513 17.55 -5.18 -8.36
CA ARG A 513 17.10 -3.79 -8.52
C ARG A 513 17.13 -3.33 -9.97
N PHE A 514 18.15 -3.73 -10.72
CA PHE A 514 18.26 -3.43 -12.14
C PHE A 514 17.16 -4.11 -12.95
N LEU A 515 16.87 -5.38 -12.68
CA LEU A 515 15.81 -6.14 -13.37
C LEU A 515 14.44 -5.50 -13.25
N ASP A 516 14.12 -4.88 -12.11
CA ASP A 516 12.85 -4.17 -11.93
C ASP A 516 12.67 -2.99 -12.91
N TYR A 517 13.74 -2.53 -13.56
CA TYR A 517 13.72 -1.53 -14.63
C TYR A 517 14.12 -2.08 -16.02
N CYS A 518 14.30 -3.39 -16.15
CA CYS A 518 14.76 -4.04 -17.37
C CYS A 518 13.78 -5.14 -17.79
N SER A 519 12.54 -4.80 -18.10
CA SER A 519 11.57 -5.74 -18.69
C SER A 519 10.67 -5.04 -19.70
N SER A 520 9.94 -5.81 -20.50
CA SER A 520 8.92 -5.28 -21.43
C SER A 520 7.59 -4.95 -20.73
N LEU A 521 7.58 -4.97 -19.39
CA LEU A 521 6.46 -4.59 -18.53
C LEU A 521 6.68 -3.22 -17.87
N CYS A 522 7.84 -2.59 -18.05
CA CYS A 522 8.10 -1.22 -17.59
C CYS A 522 7.28 -0.20 -18.38
N SER A 523 6.60 0.72 -17.72
CA SER A 523 5.80 1.77 -18.39
C SER A 523 6.50 3.13 -18.42
N TRP A 524 6.10 4.01 -19.33
CA TRP A 524 6.55 5.40 -19.39
C TRP A 524 5.62 6.32 -18.57
N GLU A 525 6.19 7.23 -17.79
CA GLU A 525 5.42 8.29 -17.11
C GLU A 525 5.60 9.64 -17.83
N PRO A 526 4.58 10.11 -18.59
CA PRO A 526 4.68 11.32 -19.39
C PRO A 526 4.89 12.61 -18.59
N SER A 527 4.56 12.62 -17.31
CA SER A 527 4.69 13.84 -16.49
C SER A 527 6.14 14.07 -16.04
N GLY A 528 6.83 12.99 -15.67
CA GLY A 528 8.24 13.01 -15.24
C GLY A 528 9.24 12.71 -16.36
N GLY A 529 8.77 12.11 -17.46
CA GLY A 529 9.60 11.55 -18.52
C GLY A 529 10.53 10.45 -17.97
N GLU A 530 9.99 9.51 -17.20
CA GLU A 530 10.76 8.47 -16.52
C GLU A 530 10.17 7.08 -16.75
N VAL A 531 11.05 6.07 -16.74
CA VAL A 531 10.66 4.66 -16.74
C VAL A 531 10.15 4.27 -15.36
N LYS A 532 9.00 3.59 -15.31
CA LYS A 532 8.42 3.01 -14.09
C LYS A 532 8.85 1.55 -13.93
N HIS A 533 8.76 1.08 -12.71
CA HIS A 533 9.17 -0.26 -12.29
C HIS A 533 8.26 -1.35 -12.87
N THR A 534 8.81 -2.56 -12.98
CA THR A 534 8.16 -3.77 -13.51
C THR A 534 7.05 -4.25 -12.58
N ILE A 535 7.32 -4.28 -11.26
CA ILE A 535 6.37 -4.80 -10.26
C ILE A 535 5.51 -3.66 -9.71
N ALA A 536 4.82 -2.95 -10.60
CA ALA A 536 3.94 -1.85 -10.20
C ALA A 536 2.71 -2.38 -9.48
N GLY A 537 2.53 -1.95 -8.22
CA GLY A 537 1.38 -2.39 -7.41
C GLY A 537 1.37 -3.89 -7.09
N TYR A 538 2.51 -4.58 -6.95
CA TYR A 538 2.49 -6.02 -6.60
C TYR A 538 1.71 -6.88 -7.62
N LYS A 539 1.75 -6.50 -8.90
CA LYS A 539 1.20 -7.27 -10.03
C LYS A 539 2.25 -7.37 -11.13
N LEU A 540 2.15 -8.42 -11.94
CA LEU A 540 2.87 -8.57 -13.21
C LEU A 540 1.82 -8.70 -14.33
N GLY A 541 1.20 -7.56 -14.63
CA GLY A 541 0.24 -7.44 -15.72
C GLY A 541 0.92 -7.20 -17.06
N MET A 542 0.24 -7.57 -18.13
CA MET A 542 0.66 -7.24 -19.50
C MET A 542 0.55 -5.73 -19.75
N VAL A 543 1.57 -5.13 -20.37
CA VAL A 543 1.59 -3.69 -20.73
C VAL A 543 1.53 -3.52 -22.24
N TRP A 544 0.64 -2.66 -22.73
CA TRP A 544 0.43 -2.40 -24.17
C TRP A 544 1.58 -1.62 -24.81
N ASP A 545 1.98 -0.53 -24.17
CA ASP A 545 3.08 0.34 -24.55
C ASP A 545 4.07 0.46 -23.39
N PHE A 546 5.32 0.08 -23.66
CA PHE A 546 6.35 -0.11 -22.65
C PHE A 546 7.58 0.75 -22.93
N ALA A 547 8.36 1.00 -21.89
CA ALA A 547 9.59 1.76 -21.95
C ALA A 547 10.78 0.86 -21.59
N GLU A 548 11.69 0.72 -22.54
CA GLU A 548 12.96 0.05 -22.33
C GLU A 548 13.99 1.08 -21.85
N ALA A 549 14.43 0.96 -20.60
CA ALA A 549 15.51 1.77 -20.06
C ALA A 549 16.86 1.42 -20.71
N ASN A 550 17.74 2.41 -20.85
CA ASN A 550 19.14 2.14 -21.18
C ASN A 550 19.87 1.56 -19.95
N PRO A 551 20.29 0.28 -19.97
CA PRO A 551 20.88 -0.39 -18.81
C PRO A 551 22.27 0.18 -18.45
N LEU A 552 22.94 0.85 -19.39
CA LEU A 552 24.28 1.41 -19.24
C LEU A 552 24.28 2.84 -18.68
N SER A 553 23.10 3.43 -18.50
CA SER A 553 22.97 4.80 -18.02
C SER A 553 23.46 4.95 -16.58
N GLU A 554 24.27 5.99 -16.32
CA GLU A 554 24.83 6.32 -15.01
C GLU A 554 23.81 6.96 -14.04
N ARG A 555 22.53 7.04 -14.44
CA ARG A 555 21.48 7.63 -13.63
C ARG A 555 21.14 6.76 -12.41
N ASP A 556 20.72 7.44 -11.35
CA ASP A 556 20.46 6.88 -10.01
C ASP A 556 19.32 5.83 -9.92
N ARG A 557 18.68 5.46 -11.03
CA ARG A 557 17.56 4.49 -11.05
C ARG A 557 17.90 3.11 -11.62
N TYR A 558 18.92 3.01 -12.48
CA TYR A 558 19.27 1.77 -13.19
C TYR A 558 20.39 1.02 -12.45
N TYR A 559 21.21 0.20 -13.13
CA TYR A 559 22.25 -0.61 -12.47
C TYR A 559 23.19 0.24 -11.59
N ALA A 560 23.67 1.39 -12.10
CA ALA A 560 24.49 2.34 -11.32
C ALA A 560 23.77 2.88 -10.07
N GLY A 561 22.47 3.16 -10.20
CA GLY A 561 21.60 3.52 -9.08
C GLY A 561 21.42 2.39 -8.06
N GLY A 562 21.31 1.15 -8.55
CA GLY A 562 21.27 -0.06 -7.75
C GLY A 562 22.50 -0.21 -6.87
N ILE A 563 23.71 0.00 -7.43
CA ILE A 563 24.97 -0.01 -6.67
C ILE A 563 24.90 0.98 -5.49
N ARG A 564 24.51 2.24 -5.78
CA ARG A 564 24.43 3.27 -4.73
C ARG A 564 23.42 2.89 -3.65
N ALA A 565 22.19 2.57 -4.04
CA ALA A 565 21.11 2.25 -3.11
C ALA A 565 21.45 1.05 -2.21
N VAL A 566 22.02 -0.01 -2.78
CA VAL A 566 22.44 -1.21 -2.04
C VAL A 566 23.62 -0.90 -1.11
N SER A 567 24.62 -0.15 -1.58
CA SER A 567 25.76 0.23 -0.74
C SER A 567 25.37 1.14 0.44
N ASP A 568 24.45 2.08 0.22
CA ASP A 568 23.96 2.99 1.25
C ASP A 568 23.08 2.24 2.26
N ALA A 569 22.27 1.29 1.80
CA ALA A 569 21.50 0.40 2.67
C ALA A 569 22.41 -0.51 3.50
N ALA A 570 23.43 -1.14 2.89
CA ALA A 570 24.42 -1.94 3.63
C ALA A 570 25.14 -1.12 4.70
N ALA A 571 25.50 0.13 4.40
CA ALA A 571 26.07 1.05 5.40
C ALA A 571 25.09 1.34 6.54
N ALA A 572 23.81 1.60 6.24
CA ALA A 572 22.79 1.79 7.26
C ALA A 572 22.61 0.53 8.13
N PHE A 573 22.56 -0.65 7.52
CA PHE A 573 22.42 -1.92 8.25
C PHE A 573 23.63 -2.21 9.14
N MET A 574 24.85 -1.95 8.67
CA MET A 574 26.06 -2.11 9.50
C MET A 574 26.06 -1.19 10.72
N ARG A 575 25.54 0.04 10.61
CA ARG A 575 25.41 0.94 11.77
C ARG A 575 24.51 0.35 12.85
N VAL A 576 23.39 -0.26 12.45
CA VAL A 576 22.48 -0.95 13.37
C VAL A 576 23.12 -2.21 13.94
N ALA A 577 23.71 -3.02 13.07
CA ALA A 577 24.30 -4.30 13.44
C ALA A 577 25.54 -4.17 14.34
N ALA A 578 26.27 -3.05 14.27
CA ALA A 578 27.37 -2.73 15.19
C ALA A 578 26.95 -2.71 16.66
N LYS A 579 25.65 -2.50 16.91
CA LYS A 579 25.04 -2.41 18.24
C LYS A 579 24.18 -3.63 18.59
N ALA A 580 24.18 -4.66 17.75
CA ALA A 580 23.41 -5.88 17.96
C ALA A 580 23.99 -6.71 19.13
N ALA A 581 23.12 -7.38 19.89
CA ALA A 581 23.55 -8.21 21.02
C ALA A 581 24.19 -9.54 20.60
N GLY A 582 23.98 -10.00 19.36
CA GLY A 582 24.52 -11.27 18.86
C GLY A 582 24.26 -11.47 17.38
N ARG A 583 24.76 -12.58 16.82
CA ARG A 583 24.50 -12.97 15.42
C ARG A 583 23.01 -13.32 15.26
N PRO A 584 22.30 -12.71 14.28
CA PRO A 584 20.93 -13.09 13.98
C PRO A 584 20.87 -14.49 13.36
N ASP A 585 19.76 -15.19 13.55
CA ASP A 585 19.51 -16.51 12.96
C ASP A 585 18.55 -16.38 11.77
N VAL A 586 19.07 -16.58 10.55
CA VAL A 586 18.32 -16.42 9.30
C VAL A 586 18.10 -17.77 8.65
N ARG A 587 16.83 -18.18 8.46
CA ARG A 587 16.48 -19.52 7.97
C ARG A 587 15.55 -19.47 6.76
N CYS A 588 15.80 -20.32 5.76
CA CYS A 588 14.89 -20.54 4.62
C CYS A 588 14.01 -21.77 4.88
N VAL A 589 12.95 -21.60 5.67
CA VAL A 589 12.08 -22.68 6.14
C VAL A 589 10.63 -22.21 6.23
N SER A 590 9.70 -23.16 6.07
CA SER A 590 8.27 -22.90 6.33
C SER A 590 8.06 -22.55 7.81
N SER A 591 7.08 -21.68 8.07
CA SER A 591 6.57 -21.45 9.44
C SER A 591 5.97 -22.73 10.04
N LEU A 592 5.62 -23.70 9.19
CA LEU A 592 5.21 -25.04 9.58
C LEU A 592 6.38 -26.00 9.89
N ALA A 593 7.63 -25.60 9.65
CA ALA A 593 8.81 -26.44 9.91
C ALA A 593 9.76 -25.83 10.95
N ALA A 594 9.54 -24.59 11.37
CA ALA A 594 10.41 -23.92 12.33
C ALA A 594 10.31 -24.55 13.74
N GLU A 595 11.41 -25.16 14.19
CA GLU A 595 11.57 -25.63 15.57
C GLU A 595 12.30 -24.57 16.40
N LEU A 596 11.54 -23.87 17.25
CA LEU A 596 12.03 -22.85 18.16
C LEU A 596 11.42 -23.03 19.54
N SER A 597 12.14 -22.62 20.57
CA SER A 597 11.66 -22.60 21.96
C SER A 597 12.27 -21.43 22.73
N GLY A 598 11.63 -21.07 23.85
CA GLY A 598 12.12 -20.05 24.76
C GLY A 598 12.19 -18.63 24.17
N GLN A 599 11.33 -18.30 23.21
CA GLN A 599 11.23 -16.97 22.62
C GLN A 599 10.47 -16.02 23.55
N ASP A 600 10.91 -14.77 23.67
CA ASP A 600 10.21 -13.74 24.46
C ASP A 600 9.06 -13.11 23.65
N LEU A 601 9.26 -12.98 22.34
CA LEU A 601 8.32 -12.35 21.43
C LEU A 601 8.30 -13.07 20.07
N CYS A 602 7.10 -13.37 19.57
CA CYS A 602 6.85 -13.69 18.18
C CYS A 602 6.16 -12.48 17.57
N PHE A 603 6.82 -11.74 16.69
CA PHE A 603 6.22 -10.58 16.05
C PHE A 603 6.31 -10.76 14.54
N THR A 604 5.14 -10.79 13.88
CA THR A 604 5.06 -11.26 12.50
C THR A 604 3.98 -10.57 11.67
N ASP A 605 4.20 -10.54 10.36
CA ASP A 605 3.31 -10.02 9.33
C ASP A 605 2.98 -11.15 8.33
N PRO A 606 1.97 -11.99 8.62
CA PRO A 606 1.64 -13.14 7.79
C PRO A 606 1.05 -12.71 6.43
N PRO A 607 1.08 -13.58 5.40
CA PRO A 607 0.45 -13.31 4.12
C PRO A 607 -1.04 -12.93 4.23
N TYR A 608 -1.46 -11.89 3.51
CA TYR A 608 -2.81 -11.33 3.60
C TYR A 608 -3.82 -12.05 2.70
N TYR A 609 -4.25 -13.26 3.06
CA TYR A 609 -5.35 -13.97 2.38
C TYR A 609 -5.15 -13.98 0.84
N ASP A 610 -5.97 -13.28 0.06
CA ASP A 610 -5.91 -13.20 -1.41
C ASP A 610 -5.18 -11.95 -1.96
N ALA A 611 -4.58 -11.12 -1.12
CA ALA A 611 -4.12 -9.79 -1.55
C ALA A 611 -2.84 -9.82 -2.39
N ILE A 612 -1.87 -10.68 -2.05
CA ILE A 612 -0.54 -10.71 -2.69
C ILE A 612 -0.05 -12.16 -2.84
N PRO A 613 0.17 -12.64 -4.07
CA PRO A 613 0.86 -13.91 -4.34
C PRO A 613 2.39 -13.72 -4.34
N TYR A 614 3.02 -13.73 -3.17
CA TYR A 614 4.45 -13.45 -3.00
C TYR A 614 5.34 -14.44 -3.74
N ALA A 615 5.04 -15.74 -3.70
CA ALA A 615 5.82 -16.77 -4.36
C ALA A 615 5.93 -16.49 -5.87
N ASP A 616 4.79 -16.28 -6.53
CA ASP A 616 4.71 -16.03 -7.96
C ASP A 616 5.35 -14.68 -8.36
N LEU A 617 5.18 -13.63 -7.54
CA LEU A 617 5.79 -12.33 -7.82
C LEU A 617 7.31 -12.40 -7.71
N MET A 618 7.80 -13.08 -6.68
CA MET A 618 9.24 -13.19 -6.42
C MET A 618 9.91 -14.20 -7.35
N ASN A 619 9.16 -15.08 -8.02
CA ASN A 619 9.71 -15.94 -9.08
C ASN A 619 10.34 -15.12 -10.22
N PHE A 620 9.85 -13.92 -10.51
CA PHE A 620 10.48 -12.99 -11.45
C PHE A 620 11.95 -12.73 -11.12
N PHE A 621 12.32 -12.61 -9.84
CA PHE A 621 13.72 -12.45 -9.43
C PHE A 621 14.40 -13.79 -9.19
N ARG A 622 13.69 -14.76 -8.60
CA ARG A 622 14.23 -16.06 -8.18
C ARG A 622 14.89 -16.81 -9.33
N VAL A 623 14.29 -16.78 -10.53
CA VAL A 623 14.85 -17.47 -11.71
C VAL A 623 16.23 -16.94 -12.09
N TRP A 624 16.51 -15.66 -11.84
CA TRP A 624 17.84 -15.09 -12.05
C TRP A 624 18.76 -15.37 -10.87
N GLN A 625 18.27 -15.22 -9.64
CA GLN A 625 19.07 -15.43 -8.43
C GLN A 625 19.64 -16.85 -8.35
N LYS A 626 18.85 -17.88 -8.71
CA LYS A 626 19.36 -19.27 -8.74
C LYS A 626 20.49 -19.47 -9.76
N ARG A 627 20.54 -18.67 -10.82
CA ARG A 627 21.62 -18.71 -11.83
C ARG A 627 22.86 -17.95 -11.37
N ILE A 628 22.71 -16.94 -10.50
CA ILE A 628 23.83 -16.15 -9.99
C ILE A 628 24.47 -16.82 -8.77
N VAL A 629 23.67 -17.18 -7.77
CA VAL A 629 24.15 -17.67 -6.46
C VAL A 629 23.66 -19.07 -6.10
N GLY A 630 22.87 -19.74 -6.93
CA GLY A 630 22.33 -21.07 -6.59
C GLY A 630 23.40 -22.17 -6.47
N ASP A 631 24.60 -21.95 -6.97
CA ASP A 631 25.77 -22.82 -6.84
C ASP A 631 26.87 -22.20 -5.94
N LEU A 632 26.49 -21.23 -5.08
CA LEU A 632 27.45 -20.47 -4.28
C LEU A 632 28.13 -21.33 -3.19
N ASN A 633 27.33 -22.13 -2.49
CA ASN A 633 27.76 -23.13 -1.51
C ASN A 633 26.61 -24.16 -1.33
N ASP A 634 26.74 -25.11 -0.40
CA ASP A 634 25.73 -26.15 -0.17
C ASP A 634 24.39 -25.59 0.36
N GLU A 635 24.40 -24.57 1.23
CA GLU A 635 23.19 -23.91 1.75
C GLU A 635 22.42 -23.23 0.61
N PHE A 636 23.11 -22.47 -0.26
CA PHE A 636 22.48 -21.83 -1.41
C PHE A 636 21.96 -22.85 -2.43
N ARG A 637 22.71 -23.93 -2.66
CA ARG A 637 22.27 -25.02 -3.53
C ARG A 637 21.01 -25.67 -3.00
N GLU A 638 20.96 -25.97 -1.71
CA GLU A 638 19.77 -26.53 -1.08
C GLU A 638 18.55 -25.60 -1.22
N VAL A 639 18.73 -24.29 -1.01
CA VAL A 639 17.64 -23.32 -1.06
C VAL A 639 17.12 -23.08 -2.48
N PHE A 640 18.00 -22.89 -3.46
CA PHE A 640 17.61 -22.50 -4.83
C PHE A 640 17.27 -23.67 -5.76
N THR A 641 17.62 -24.91 -5.39
CA THR A 641 17.20 -26.11 -6.15
C THR A 641 15.79 -26.59 -5.79
N ARG A 642 15.24 -26.16 -4.65
CA ARG A 642 13.83 -26.40 -4.29
C ARG A 642 12.91 -25.84 -5.37
N GLU A 643 11.69 -26.37 -5.46
CA GLU A 643 10.67 -25.78 -6.32
C GLU A 643 10.21 -24.42 -5.79
N SER A 644 9.42 -23.70 -6.59
CA SER A 644 8.74 -22.48 -6.14
C SER A 644 7.99 -22.76 -4.83
N PRO A 645 8.00 -21.85 -3.84
CA PRO A 645 7.32 -22.05 -2.56
C PRO A 645 5.78 -21.95 -2.64
N THR A 646 5.21 -22.08 -3.85
CA THR A 646 3.77 -22.22 -4.07
C THR A 646 3.22 -23.47 -3.35
N TRP A 647 1.93 -23.46 -3.03
CA TRP A 647 1.29 -24.57 -2.31
C TRP A 647 1.51 -25.94 -2.96
N ASP A 648 2.05 -26.89 -2.20
CA ASP A 648 2.24 -28.29 -2.61
C ASP A 648 1.28 -29.19 -1.83
N ALA A 649 0.21 -29.62 -2.50
CA ALA A 649 -0.81 -30.48 -1.89
C ALA A 649 -0.28 -31.85 -1.44
N SER A 650 0.84 -32.34 -2.00
CA SER A 650 1.46 -33.61 -1.60
C SER A 650 2.19 -33.50 -0.26
N LYS A 651 2.75 -32.32 0.04
CA LYS A 651 3.44 -32.02 1.30
C LYS A 651 2.52 -31.40 2.34
N GLY A 652 1.40 -30.81 1.91
CA GLY A 652 0.50 -30.05 2.79
C GLY A 652 1.17 -28.80 3.36
N ASP A 653 2.07 -28.20 2.59
CA ASP A 653 2.88 -27.03 2.96
C ASP A 653 3.17 -26.16 1.73
N GLY A 654 3.52 -24.90 1.96
CA GLY A 654 3.76 -23.90 0.93
C GLY A 654 3.26 -22.53 1.36
N GLU A 655 3.27 -21.59 0.43
CA GLU A 655 2.72 -20.26 0.64
C GLU A 655 1.23 -20.33 1.03
N LEU A 656 0.91 -19.72 2.16
CA LEU A 656 -0.43 -19.71 2.76
C LEU A 656 -1.20 -18.46 2.31
N ILE A 657 -1.81 -18.53 1.12
CA ILE A 657 -2.70 -17.50 0.56
C ILE A 657 -4.00 -18.14 0.08
N ASP A 658 -5.03 -17.33 -0.16
CA ASP A 658 -6.26 -17.77 -0.82
C ASP A 658 -6.16 -17.59 -2.35
N ASP A 659 -5.85 -18.69 -3.03
CA ASP A 659 -5.76 -18.77 -4.49
C ASP A 659 -6.36 -20.10 -4.98
N ASP A 660 -7.63 -20.03 -5.40
CA ASP A 660 -8.41 -21.17 -5.89
C ASP A 660 -7.75 -21.90 -7.07
N THR A 661 -6.95 -21.20 -7.88
CA THR A 661 -6.23 -21.80 -9.02
C THR A 661 -5.21 -22.86 -8.58
N ARG A 662 -4.68 -22.77 -7.35
CA ARG A 662 -3.78 -23.76 -6.74
C ARG A 662 -4.50 -24.99 -6.20
N HIS A 663 -5.83 -24.94 -6.15
CA HIS A 663 -6.69 -25.99 -5.59
C HIS A 663 -7.69 -26.53 -6.61
N GLY A 664 -7.37 -26.47 -7.90
CA GLY A 664 -8.23 -26.98 -8.97
C GLY A 664 -9.48 -26.13 -9.21
N GLY A 665 -9.45 -24.85 -8.82
CA GLY A 665 -10.59 -23.93 -8.90
C GLY A 665 -11.56 -24.03 -7.71
N ASP A 666 -11.23 -24.78 -6.66
CA ASP A 666 -12.07 -24.95 -5.48
C ASP A 666 -11.77 -23.86 -4.44
N ALA A 667 -12.62 -22.84 -4.42
CA ALA A 667 -12.51 -21.70 -3.50
C ALA A 667 -12.70 -22.09 -2.03
N GLU A 668 -13.57 -23.06 -1.73
CA GLU A 668 -13.82 -23.47 -0.35
C GLU A 668 -12.62 -24.23 0.22
N LYS A 669 -12.05 -25.13 -0.60
CA LYS A 669 -10.82 -25.84 -0.24
C LYS A 669 -9.64 -24.89 -0.06
N SER A 670 -9.50 -23.88 -0.91
CA SER A 670 -8.46 -22.84 -0.79
C SER A 670 -8.54 -22.11 0.55
N ARG A 671 -9.75 -21.64 0.92
CA ARG A 671 -10.00 -20.99 2.22
C ARG A 671 -9.66 -21.91 3.40
N GLN A 672 -10.11 -23.16 3.36
CA GLN A 672 -9.83 -24.13 4.43
C GLN A 672 -8.33 -24.41 4.60
N VAL A 673 -7.60 -24.55 3.49
CA VAL A 673 -6.14 -24.74 3.50
C VAL A 673 -5.45 -23.54 4.14
N TYR A 674 -5.85 -22.32 3.77
CA TYR A 674 -5.33 -21.09 4.37
C TYR A 674 -5.59 -21.06 5.89
N GLU A 675 -6.84 -21.25 6.32
CA GLU A 675 -7.22 -21.22 7.73
C GLU A 675 -6.47 -22.27 8.56
N ASP A 676 -6.40 -23.52 8.08
CA ASP A 676 -5.71 -24.60 8.76
C ASP A 676 -4.20 -24.40 8.81
N GLY A 677 -3.61 -23.91 7.73
CA GLY A 677 -2.19 -23.56 7.67
C GLY A 677 -1.84 -22.43 8.64
N MET A 678 -2.62 -21.36 8.65
CA MET A 678 -2.44 -20.23 9.57
C MET A 678 -2.62 -20.66 11.03
N ALA A 679 -3.65 -21.47 11.33
CA ALA A 679 -3.86 -21.99 12.68
C ALA A 679 -2.66 -22.81 13.18
N LYS A 680 -2.09 -23.66 12.33
CA LYS A 680 -0.88 -24.45 12.64
C LYS A 680 0.35 -23.56 12.83
N ALA A 681 0.54 -22.56 11.97
CA ALA A 681 1.65 -21.62 12.07
C ALA A 681 1.58 -20.83 13.39
N PHE A 682 0.42 -20.27 13.73
CA PHE A 682 0.23 -19.56 15.00
C PHE A 682 0.38 -20.47 16.21
N ALA A 683 -0.10 -21.72 16.14
CA ALA A 683 0.05 -22.67 17.25
C ALA A 683 1.54 -22.97 17.52
N ARG A 684 2.35 -23.11 16.48
CA ARG A 684 3.81 -23.27 16.60
C ARG A 684 4.49 -22.02 17.14
N SER A 685 4.12 -20.85 16.64
CA SER A 685 4.60 -19.57 17.17
C SER A 685 4.31 -19.43 18.66
N LEU A 686 3.10 -19.74 19.09
CA LEU A 686 2.72 -19.77 20.51
C LEU A 686 3.49 -20.83 21.29
N ALA A 687 3.70 -22.03 20.74
CA ALA A 687 4.48 -23.08 21.39
C ALA A 687 5.94 -22.64 21.64
N ALA A 688 6.54 -21.90 20.70
CA ALA A 688 7.92 -21.41 20.80
C ALA A 688 8.14 -20.36 21.90
N LEU A 689 7.08 -19.68 22.35
CA LEU A 689 7.18 -18.62 23.36
C LEU A 689 7.46 -19.15 24.78
N LYS A 690 8.06 -18.32 25.64
CA LYS A 690 8.05 -18.52 27.10
C LYS A 690 6.62 -18.44 27.66
N PRO A 691 6.35 -18.90 28.90
CA PRO A 691 5.01 -18.80 29.51
C PRO A 691 4.47 -17.36 29.60
N ASP A 692 5.35 -16.37 29.69
CA ASP A 692 5.01 -14.95 29.64
C ASP A 692 5.34 -14.31 28.28
N GLY A 693 5.65 -15.08 27.25
CA GLY A 693 5.93 -14.54 25.92
C GLY A 693 4.68 -13.96 25.26
N ARG A 694 4.88 -12.97 24.37
CA ARG A 694 3.79 -12.32 23.62
C ARG A 694 3.90 -12.68 22.14
N MET A 695 2.76 -12.76 21.47
CA MET A 695 2.70 -12.81 20.02
C MET A 695 2.03 -11.53 19.50
N VAL A 696 2.65 -10.86 18.54
CA VAL A 696 2.09 -9.69 17.85
C VAL A 696 1.91 -10.06 16.40
N VAL A 697 0.67 -9.95 15.90
CA VAL A 697 0.31 -10.26 14.52
C VAL A 697 -0.18 -8.99 13.84
N VAL A 698 0.42 -8.62 12.73
CA VAL A 698 -0.07 -7.51 11.89
C VAL A 698 -1.04 -8.05 10.87
N PHE A 699 -2.17 -7.38 10.69
CA PHE A 699 -3.11 -7.75 9.64
C PHE A 699 -3.80 -6.53 9.05
N ALA A 700 -3.96 -6.55 7.73
CA ALA A 700 -4.68 -5.52 6.99
C ALA A 700 -5.45 -6.17 5.84
N ASN A 701 -6.78 -6.20 5.93
CA ASN A 701 -7.64 -6.63 4.83
C ASN A 701 -8.98 -5.87 4.90
N LYS A 702 -9.61 -5.68 3.74
CA LYS A 702 -10.93 -5.05 3.62
C LYS A 702 -12.08 -6.03 3.78
N GLU A 703 -11.85 -7.27 3.39
CA GLU A 703 -12.89 -8.28 3.34
C GLU A 703 -13.13 -8.86 4.73
N VAL A 704 -14.40 -8.89 5.12
CA VAL A 704 -14.84 -9.45 6.41
C VAL A 704 -14.44 -10.92 6.53
N ASP A 705 -14.53 -11.67 5.43
CA ASP A 705 -14.23 -13.10 5.40
C ASP A 705 -12.74 -13.38 5.69
N ALA A 706 -11.83 -12.51 5.22
CA ALA A 706 -10.41 -12.60 5.53
C ALA A 706 -10.14 -12.38 7.04
N TRP A 707 -10.86 -11.43 7.65
CA TRP A 707 -10.81 -11.22 9.10
C TRP A 707 -11.36 -12.41 9.88
N GLN A 708 -12.50 -12.97 9.46
CA GLN A 708 -13.09 -14.17 10.06
C GLN A 708 -12.09 -15.32 10.04
N SER A 709 -11.46 -15.56 8.90
CA SER A 709 -10.47 -16.64 8.69
C SER A 709 -9.27 -16.49 9.64
N LEU A 710 -8.69 -15.29 9.73
CA LEU A 710 -7.56 -15.02 10.62
C LEU A 710 -7.93 -15.17 12.11
N ILE A 711 -9.06 -14.59 12.52
CA ILE A 711 -9.53 -14.64 13.91
C ILE A 711 -9.83 -16.09 14.32
N ALA A 712 -10.49 -16.84 13.45
CA ALA A 712 -10.72 -18.27 13.65
C ALA A 712 -9.40 -19.04 13.82
N ALA A 713 -8.40 -18.76 12.97
CA ALA A 713 -7.07 -19.36 13.08
C ALA A 713 -6.37 -19.01 14.42
N LEU A 714 -6.42 -17.75 14.86
CA LEU A 714 -5.86 -17.32 16.14
C LEU A 714 -6.54 -18.05 17.32
N ILE A 715 -7.87 -18.09 17.35
CA ILE A 715 -8.61 -18.75 18.43
C ILE A 715 -8.31 -20.25 18.47
N ARG A 716 -8.32 -20.91 17.30
CA ARG A 716 -7.98 -22.35 17.16
C ARG A 716 -6.54 -22.66 17.56
N SER A 717 -5.62 -21.73 17.33
CA SER A 717 -4.21 -21.89 17.70
C SER A 717 -3.95 -21.84 19.22
N GLY A 718 -4.94 -21.41 20.01
CA GLY A 718 -4.79 -21.21 21.45
C GLY A 718 -4.31 -19.82 21.84
N ALA A 719 -4.51 -18.80 20.99
CA ALA A 719 -4.23 -17.41 21.33
C ALA A 719 -5.35 -16.80 22.19
N VAL A 720 -4.96 -16.00 23.19
CA VAL A 720 -5.85 -15.03 23.85
C VAL A 720 -5.44 -13.65 23.37
N VAL A 721 -6.31 -12.95 22.66
CA VAL A 721 -6.06 -11.58 22.20
C VAL A 721 -6.21 -10.63 23.38
N THR A 722 -5.20 -9.83 23.69
CA THR A 722 -5.22 -8.91 24.85
C THR A 722 -5.40 -7.45 24.45
N ALA A 723 -4.96 -7.07 23.25
CA ALA A 723 -5.12 -5.73 22.71
C ALA A 723 -5.09 -5.73 21.17
N SER A 724 -5.61 -4.67 20.55
CA SER A 724 -5.39 -4.38 19.13
C SER A 724 -5.19 -2.90 18.88
N TRP A 725 -4.23 -2.56 18.02
CA TRP A 725 -3.89 -1.18 17.72
C TRP A 725 -4.00 -0.88 16.22
N PRO A 726 -4.90 0.01 15.79
CA PRO A 726 -4.94 0.50 14.41
C PRO A 726 -3.80 1.50 14.17
N ILE A 727 -2.85 1.19 13.28
CA ILE A 727 -1.78 2.12 12.90
C ILE A 727 -1.93 2.47 11.43
N GLN A 728 -1.97 3.77 11.12
CA GLN A 728 -2.00 4.22 9.74
C GLN A 728 -0.66 3.91 9.07
N THR A 729 -0.67 3.01 8.09
CA THR A 729 0.54 2.57 7.37
C THR A 729 0.60 3.09 5.93
N GLU A 730 -0.52 3.57 5.38
CA GLU A 730 -0.62 4.03 3.99
C GLU A 730 -0.69 5.56 3.86
N MET A 731 -0.18 6.08 2.73
CA MET A 731 -0.32 7.50 2.40
C MET A 731 -1.74 7.80 1.94
N VAL A 732 -2.40 8.70 2.67
CA VAL A 732 -3.67 9.28 2.23
C VAL A 732 -3.33 10.51 1.38
N ASN A 733 -3.34 10.36 0.05
CA ASN A 733 -3.26 11.53 -0.84
C ASN A 733 -4.54 12.38 -0.64
N LYS A 734 -4.43 13.71 -0.58
CA LYS A 734 -5.58 14.59 -0.31
C LYS A 734 -6.62 14.65 -1.43
N VAL A 735 -6.21 14.38 -2.68
CA VAL A 735 -7.18 14.15 -3.78
C VAL A 735 -8.04 12.91 -3.51
N THR A 736 -7.54 11.98 -2.70
CA THR A 736 -8.16 10.73 -2.25
C THR A 736 -8.53 10.70 -0.76
N GLN A 737 -8.73 11.85 -0.09
CA GLN A 737 -9.68 11.87 1.04
C GLN A 737 -11.07 11.33 0.61
N LYS A 738 -11.31 11.28 -0.71
CA LYS A 738 -12.50 10.80 -1.43
C LYS A 738 -12.54 9.29 -1.73
N ARG A 739 -11.68 8.46 -1.14
CA ARG A 739 -11.75 6.99 -1.27
C ARG A 739 -11.59 6.37 0.11
N ALA A 740 -12.62 5.64 0.56
CA ALA A 740 -12.59 4.80 1.76
C ALA A 740 -11.64 3.60 1.55
N ASN A 741 -10.36 3.87 1.42
CA ASN A 741 -9.30 2.88 1.40
C ASN A 741 -8.97 2.51 2.86
N LEU A 742 -8.74 1.22 3.17
CA LEU A 742 -8.14 0.87 4.47
C LEU A 742 -6.73 1.48 4.50
N SER A 743 -6.57 2.58 5.22
CA SER A 743 -5.29 3.29 5.38
C SER A 743 -4.45 2.70 6.53
N THR A 744 -5.01 1.71 7.23
CA THR A 744 -4.63 1.28 8.57
C THR A 744 -4.37 -0.23 8.61
N SER A 745 -3.25 -0.63 9.22
CA SER A 745 -2.98 -2.03 9.61
C SER A 745 -3.29 -2.20 11.09
N VAL A 746 -3.87 -3.32 11.49
CA VAL A 746 -4.17 -3.61 12.90
C VAL A 746 -3.11 -4.54 13.47
N TRP A 747 -2.66 -4.20 14.67
CA TRP A 747 -1.61 -4.89 15.40
C TRP A 747 -2.23 -5.63 16.57
N ILE A 748 -2.41 -6.94 16.43
CA ILE A 748 -3.13 -7.80 17.37
C ILE A 748 -2.13 -8.40 18.35
N VAL A 749 -2.30 -8.11 19.64
CA VAL A 749 -1.46 -8.62 20.71
C VAL A 749 -2.10 -9.86 21.31
N CYS A 750 -1.33 -10.93 21.45
CA CYS A 750 -1.80 -12.23 21.91
C CYS A 750 -0.92 -12.79 23.03
N ARG A 751 -1.55 -13.51 23.96
CA ARG A 751 -0.92 -14.40 24.95
C ARG A 751 -1.29 -15.86 24.66
N LYS A 752 -0.59 -16.79 25.31
CA LYS A 752 -1.01 -18.19 25.36
C LYS A 752 -2.29 -18.33 26.19
N ARG A 753 -3.28 -19.05 25.67
CA ARG A 753 -4.44 -19.49 26.45
C ARG A 753 -4.01 -20.52 27.48
N ASP A 754 -4.58 -20.45 28.67
CA ASP A 754 -4.46 -21.52 29.65
C ASP A 754 -5.03 -22.81 29.05
N THR A 755 -4.26 -23.89 29.09
CA THR A 755 -4.69 -25.22 28.62
C THR A 755 -5.92 -25.74 29.36
N ASN A 756 -6.18 -25.22 30.58
CA ASN A 756 -7.34 -25.56 31.40
C ASN A 756 -8.47 -24.52 31.31
N ALA A 757 -8.41 -23.57 30.37
CA ALA A 757 -9.45 -22.55 30.23
C ALA A 757 -10.84 -23.19 29.99
N PRO A 758 -11.86 -22.87 30.80
CA PRO A 758 -13.18 -23.44 30.64
C PRO A 758 -13.88 -22.88 29.39
N PRO A 759 -14.85 -23.61 28.81
CA PRO A 759 -15.74 -23.06 27.79
C PRO A 759 -16.48 -21.81 28.30
N GLY A 760 -16.64 -20.83 27.43
CA GLY A 760 -17.40 -19.61 27.72
C GLY A 760 -18.91 -19.83 27.53
N TRP A 761 -19.71 -19.01 28.20
CA TRP A 761 -21.15 -18.90 27.97
C TRP A 761 -21.45 -17.54 27.36
N GLU A 762 -22.28 -17.51 26.32
CA GLU A 762 -22.66 -16.30 25.56
C GLU A 762 -22.92 -15.08 26.44
N ASP A 763 -23.86 -15.17 27.39
CA ASP A 763 -24.21 -14.05 28.28
C ASP A 763 -23.02 -13.54 29.12
N GLY A 764 -22.13 -14.44 29.54
CA GLY A 764 -20.94 -14.10 30.32
C GLY A 764 -19.90 -13.40 29.46
N VAL A 765 -19.66 -13.92 28.26
CA VAL A 765 -18.72 -13.34 27.28
C VAL A 765 -19.20 -11.98 26.81
N SER A 766 -20.49 -11.83 26.47
CA SER A 766 -21.07 -10.55 26.03
C SER A 766 -21.02 -9.49 27.14
N ARG A 767 -21.20 -9.88 28.40
CA ARG A 767 -21.06 -8.96 29.55
C ARG A 767 -19.61 -8.48 29.69
N GLU A 768 -18.66 -9.39 29.64
CA GLU A 768 -17.24 -9.06 29.73
C GLU A 768 -16.77 -8.21 28.53
N MET A 769 -17.27 -8.49 27.34
CA MET A 769 -17.02 -7.70 26.13
C MET A 769 -17.49 -6.26 26.30
N ARG A 770 -18.72 -6.05 26.81
CA ARG A 770 -19.24 -4.70 27.11
C ARG A 770 -18.36 -3.99 28.13
N ARG A 771 -17.98 -4.68 29.21
CA ARG A 771 -17.08 -4.16 30.24
C ARG A 771 -15.76 -3.67 29.63
N LEU A 772 -15.11 -4.50 28.81
CA LEU A 772 -13.85 -4.16 28.18
C LEU A 772 -13.96 -2.98 27.19
N LEU A 773 -15.07 -2.86 26.47
CA LEU A 773 -15.24 -1.80 25.47
C LEU A 773 -15.71 -0.46 26.06
N LEU A 774 -16.59 -0.50 27.06
CA LEU A 774 -17.37 0.65 27.49
C LEU A 774 -16.99 1.18 28.88
N ASP A 775 -16.40 0.36 29.75
CA ASP A 775 -16.06 0.82 31.10
C ASP A 775 -14.89 1.83 31.06
N PRO A 776 -14.93 2.87 31.90
CA PRO A 776 -13.79 3.76 32.13
C PRO A 776 -12.55 3.00 32.58
N ARG A 777 -11.40 3.42 32.07
CA ARG A 777 -10.09 2.88 32.45
C ARG A 777 -9.21 3.99 33.01
N ASP A 778 -8.62 3.77 34.17
CA ASP A 778 -7.72 4.74 34.81
C ASP A 778 -6.52 5.04 33.92
N GLU A 779 -5.98 4.02 33.25
CA GLU A 779 -4.87 4.16 32.31
C GLU A 779 -5.16 5.04 31.10
N LEU A 780 -6.43 5.24 30.75
CA LEU A 780 -6.89 6.09 29.65
C LEU A 780 -7.42 7.44 30.15
N GLY A 781 -7.14 7.81 31.40
CA GLY A 781 -7.63 9.04 32.02
C GLY A 781 -9.12 9.01 32.32
N GLY A 782 -9.65 7.86 32.75
CA GLY A 782 -11.07 7.67 33.03
C GLY A 782 -11.94 7.52 31.78
N LYS A 783 -11.33 7.22 30.62
CA LYS A 783 -12.02 6.99 29.36
C LYS A 783 -12.19 5.51 29.08
N SER A 784 -13.24 5.14 28.36
CA SER A 784 -13.34 3.80 27.77
C SER A 784 -12.37 3.66 26.60
N ILE A 785 -12.05 2.43 26.21
CA ILE A 785 -11.15 2.19 25.06
C ILE A 785 -11.78 2.70 23.75
N LEU A 786 -13.09 2.58 23.59
CA LEU A 786 -13.80 3.14 22.45
C LEU A 786 -13.72 4.67 22.44
N ARG A 787 -13.85 5.33 23.60
CA ARG A 787 -13.69 6.79 23.68
C ARG A 787 -12.27 7.22 23.35
N TYR A 788 -11.28 6.47 23.81
CA TYR A 788 -9.88 6.73 23.48
C TYR A 788 -9.61 6.68 21.97
N PHE A 789 -10.02 5.60 21.29
CA PHE A 789 -9.89 5.50 19.83
C PHE A 789 -10.67 6.61 19.11
N PHE A 790 -11.85 6.96 19.63
CA PHE A 790 -12.66 8.04 19.07
C PHE A 790 -11.98 9.41 19.22
N ASP A 791 -11.35 9.71 20.35
CA ASP A 791 -10.62 10.96 20.54
C ASP A 791 -9.37 11.04 19.64
N LEU A 792 -8.74 9.90 19.33
CA LEU A 792 -7.63 9.80 18.37
C LEU A 792 -8.06 9.84 16.90
N ARG A 793 -9.32 10.20 16.62
CA ARG A 793 -9.88 10.29 15.25
C ARG A 793 -9.85 8.97 14.47
N VAL A 794 -9.84 7.82 15.16
CA VAL A 794 -10.13 6.54 14.53
C VAL A 794 -11.63 6.52 14.20
N ARG A 795 -11.98 6.38 12.91
CA ARG A 795 -13.34 6.49 12.39
C ARG A 795 -13.62 5.38 11.38
N GLY A 796 -14.87 5.27 10.93
CA GLY A 796 -15.20 4.38 9.83
C GLY A 796 -15.01 2.89 10.17
N ALA A 797 -14.61 2.12 9.17
CA ALA A 797 -14.26 0.71 9.32
C ALA A 797 -13.08 0.49 10.28
N ASP A 798 -12.12 1.42 10.33
CA ASP A 798 -10.95 1.31 11.23
C ASP A 798 -11.37 1.32 12.70
N PHE A 799 -12.43 2.05 13.04
CA PHE A 799 -12.96 2.08 14.41
C PHE A 799 -13.53 0.73 14.84
N LEU A 800 -14.20 0.02 13.91
CA LEU A 800 -14.68 -1.33 14.15
C LEU A 800 -13.51 -2.30 14.40
N TRP A 801 -12.49 -2.25 13.55
CA TRP A 801 -11.34 -3.15 13.68
C TRP A 801 -10.47 -2.83 14.90
N ALA A 802 -10.40 -1.57 15.32
CA ALA A 802 -9.73 -1.16 16.55
C ALA A 802 -10.42 -1.75 17.80
N ALA A 803 -11.76 -1.76 17.82
CA ALA A 803 -12.55 -2.32 18.89
C ALA A 803 -12.48 -3.86 18.96
N LEU A 804 -12.17 -4.50 17.84
CA LEU A 804 -12.19 -5.94 17.71
C LEU A 804 -11.23 -6.64 18.69
N GLY A 805 -9.99 -6.16 18.87
CA GLY A 805 -9.04 -6.83 19.77
C GLY A 805 -9.45 -6.81 21.23
N PRO A 806 -9.80 -5.64 21.82
CA PRO A 806 -10.36 -5.59 23.17
C PRO A 806 -11.59 -6.48 23.33
N ALA A 807 -12.48 -6.54 22.33
CA ALA A 807 -13.63 -7.42 22.36
C ALA A 807 -13.24 -8.90 22.29
N LEU A 808 -12.24 -9.23 21.46
CA LEU A 808 -11.72 -10.58 21.30
C LEU A 808 -11.08 -11.09 22.58
N ALA A 809 -10.64 -10.24 23.52
CA ALA A 809 -10.14 -10.70 24.80
C ALA A 809 -11.18 -11.49 25.59
N ALA A 810 -12.45 -11.06 25.58
CA ALA A 810 -13.54 -11.79 26.22
C ALA A 810 -13.81 -13.14 25.54
N TYR A 811 -13.84 -13.16 24.20
CA TYR A 811 -14.17 -14.36 23.44
C TYR A 811 -13.02 -15.38 23.42
N SER A 812 -11.81 -14.92 23.08
CA SER A 812 -10.61 -15.75 22.91
C SER A 812 -9.99 -16.24 24.23
N ALA A 813 -10.45 -15.75 25.38
CA ALA A 813 -10.14 -16.34 26.69
C ALA A 813 -10.64 -17.79 26.80
N HIS A 814 -11.64 -18.15 25.99
CA HIS A 814 -12.27 -19.47 26.00
C HIS A 814 -11.89 -20.28 24.75
N PRO A 815 -11.83 -21.63 24.83
CA PRO A 815 -11.61 -22.47 23.66
C PRO A 815 -12.78 -22.43 22.67
N TYR A 816 -13.99 -22.24 23.16
CA TYR A 816 -15.23 -22.01 22.40
C TYR A 816 -16.28 -21.42 23.34
N VAL A 817 -17.30 -20.78 22.76
CA VAL A 817 -18.40 -20.14 23.50
C VAL A 817 -19.72 -20.82 23.16
N LYS A 818 -20.46 -21.24 24.18
CA LYS A 818 -21.77 -21.92 24.03
C LYS A 818 -22.91 -20.90 24.01
N LYS A 819 -23.85 -21.08 23.08
CA LYS A 819 -25.09 -20.29 23.00
C LYS A 819 -26.10 -20.77 24.03
N THR A 820 -26.90 -19.85 24.57
CA THR A 820 -27.96 -20.18 25.54
C THR A 820 -29.06 -21.04 24.91
N GLY A 821 -29.32 -20.86 23.60
CA GLY A 821 -30.26 -21.66 22.80
C GLY A 821 -29.72 -23.00 22.28
N GLY A 822 -28.47 -23.37 22.61
CA GLY A 822 -27.78 -24.52 22.05
C GLY A 822 -26.90 -24.19 20.83
N GLY A 823 -25.82 -24.95 20.64
CA GLY A 823 -24.79 -24.66 19.64
C GLY A 823 -23.65 -23.78 20.17
N TYR A 824 -22.83 -23.27 19.25
CA TYR A 824 -21.67 -22.42 19.56
C TYR A 824 -21.83 -21.06 18.89
N VAL A 825 -21.31 -20.02 19.53
CA VAL A 825 -21.14 -18.70 18.92
C VAL A 825 -20.00 -18.81 17.93
N ASP A 826 -20.26 -18.62 16.64
CA ASP A 826 -19.20 -18.60 15.64
C ASP A 826 -18.53 -17.22 15.58
N VAL A 827 -17.46 -17.10 14.78
CA VAL A 827 -16.74 -15.82 14.64
C VAL A 827 -17.61 -14.74 14.00
N LYS A 828 -18.56 -15.12 13.14
CA LYS A 828 -19.46 -14.19 12.47
C LYS A 828 -20.46 -13.59 13.47
N ASP A 829 -21.10 -14.42 14.28
CA ASP A 829 -21.99 -14.01 15.38
C ASP A 829 -21.28 -13.01 16.30
N PHE A 830 -20.05 -13.33 16.69
CA PHE A 830 -19.21 -12.45 17.52
C PHE A 830 -18.93 -11.10 16.84
N LEU A 831 -18.53 -11.10 15.57
CA LEU A 831 -18.27 -9.86 14.82
C LEU A 831 -19.52 -8.98 14.72
N ASP A 832 -20.68 -9.59 14.52
CA ASP A 832 -21.95 -8.86 14.44
C ASP A 832 -22.32 -8.24 15.80
N GLU A 833 -22.02 -8.90 16.92
CA GLU A 833 -22.19 -8.31 18.25
C GLU A 833 -21.24 -7.12 18.48
N VAL A 834 -19.95 -7.26 18.15
CA VAL A 834 -18.96 -6.17 18.28
C VAL A 834 -19.39 -4.96 17.46
N ARG A 835 -19.80 -5.19 16.20
CA ARG A 835 -20.33 -4.13 15.32
C ARG A 835 -21.44 -3.34 15.97
N ARG A 836 -22.44 -4.05 16.52
CA ARG A 836 -23.58 -3.44 17.18
C ARG A 836 -23.15 -2.56 18.36
N LEU A 837 -22.20 -3.02 19.18
CA LEU A 837 -21.69 -2.28 20.34
C LEU A 837 -20.92 -1.01 19.93
N VAL A 838 -20.01 -1.14 18.94
CA VAL A 838 -19.19 -0.03 18.45
C VAL A 838 -20.04 1.08 17.86
N LEU A 839 -21.05 0.71 17.06
CA LEU A 839 -21.91 1.70 16.40
C LEU A 839 -22.88 2.36 17.37
N HIS A 840 -23.39 1.62 18.35
CA HIS A 840 -24.15 2.21 19.44
C HIS A 840 -23.33 3.24 20.22
N PHE A 841 -22.05 2.93 20.50
CA PHE A 841 -21.13 3.89 21.13
C PHE A 841 -20.86 5.12 20.24
N ALA A 842 -20.64 4.92 18.94
CA ALA A 842 -20.39 6.00 17.99
C ALA A 842 -21.58 6.97 17.92
N LEU A 843 -22.82 6.44 17.86
CA LEU A 843 -24.05 7.24 17.92
C LEU A 843 -24.15 8.05 19.22
N GLY A 844 -23.88 7.42 20.36
CA GLY A 844 -23.90 8.09 21.67
C GLY A 844 -22.80 9.14 21.86
N SER A 845 -21.74 9.11 21.04
CA SER A 845 -20.63 10.07 21.06
C SER A 845 -20.83 11.29 20.15
N LEU A 846 -21.96 11.35 19.43
CA LEU A 846 -22.33 12.51 18.64
C LEU A 846 -22.76 13.66 19.54
N LYS A 847 -22.33 14.88 19.22
CA LYS A 847 -22.75 16.10 19.94
C LYS A 847 -24.28 16.21 19.92
N GLY A 848 -24.88 16.35 21.11
CA GLY A 848 -26.34 16.32 21.31
C GLY A 848 -26.89 14.97 21.79
N PHE A 849 -26.10 13.90 21.67
CA PHE A 849 -26.36 12.59 22.26
C PHE A 849 -25.41 12.27 23.43
N ASP A 850 -24.44 13.15 23.73
CA ASP A 850 -23.43 12.98 24.80
C ASP A 850 -24.02 12.70 26.21
N ASP A 851 -25.22 13.22 26.51
CA ASP A 851 -25.87 13.02 27.82
C ASP A 851 -26.57 11.65 27.94
N LEU A 852 -26.80 10.93 26.85
CA LEU A 852 -27.47 9.61 26.85
C LEU A 852 -26.65 8.49 27.49
N LEU A 853 -25.32 8.66 27.56
CA LEU A 853 -24.43 7.67 28.18
C LEU A 853 -24.38 7.78 29.70
N ARG A 854 -24.87 8.88 30.30
CA ARG A 854 -24.77 9.12 31.76
C ARG A 854 -26.00 8.70 32.57
N GLU A 855 -27.12 8.39 31.93
CA GLU A 855 -28.38 8.04 32.60
C GLU A 855 -28.89 6.65 32.14
N THR A 856 -28.09 5.59 32.34
CA THR A 856 -28.47 4.23 31.95
C THR A 856 -29.44 3.53 32.91
N ASP A 857 -30.42 4.23 33.46
CA ASP A 857 -31.51 3.58 34.21
C ASP A 857 -32.93 4.12 33.88
N GLN A 858 -33.07 5.13 33.01
CA GLN A 858 -34.40 5.60 32.57
C GLN A 858 -34.44 5.99 31.09
N GLY A 859 -34.89 5.04 30.26
CA GLY A 859 -35.46 5.30 28.93
C GLY A 859 -34.44 5.40 27.78
N ASP A 860 -34.21 4.28 27.09
CA ASP A 860 -33.50 4.25 25.81
C ASP A 860 -34.14 5.24 24.82
N VAL A 861 -33.40 6.26 24.39
CA VAL A 861 -33.80 7.09 23.25
C VAL A 861 -33.49 6.32 21.98
N VAL A 862 -34.47 5.57 21.52
CA VAL A 862 -34.35 4.72 20.32
C VAL A 862 -34.51 5.58 19.07
N LEU A 863 -33.40 5.97 18.44
CA LEU A 863 -33.42 6.50 17.08
C LEU A 863 -33.85 5.42 16.09
N ASP A 864 -34.61 5.78 15.06
CA ASP A 864 -34.92 4.85 14.00
C ASP A 864 -33.66 4.47 13.18
N PRO A 865 -33.58 3.24 12.64
CA PRO A 865 -32.44 2.75 11.85
C PRO A 865 -31.93 3.67 10.74
N VAL A 866 -32.84 4.38 10.06
CA VAL A 866 -32.51 5.20 8.90
C VAL A 866 -31.85 6.50 9.36
N THR A 867 -32.37 7.10 10.43
CA THR A 867 -31.76 8.26 11.09
C THR A 867 -30.40 7.93 11.68
N GLN A 868 -30.24 6.76 12.32
CA GLN A 868 -28.95 6.29 12.82
C GLN A 868 -27.90 6.21 11.70
N TYR A 869 -28.26 5.57 10.58
CA TYR A 869 -27.37 5.46 9.43
C TYR A 869 -26.98 6.84 8.87
N TYR A 870 -27.96 7.75 8.73
CA TYR A 870 -27.71 9.09 8.20
C TYR A 870 -26.68 9.85 9.04
N LEU A 871 -26.85 9.87 10.36
CA LEU A 871 -25.95 10.57 11.27
C LEU A 871 -24.54 9.96 11.27
N LEU A 872 -24.45 8.63 11.34
CA LEU A 872 -23.17 7.92 11.34
C LEU A 872 -22.42 8.06 10.02
N HIS A 873 -23.12 7.96 8.89
CA HIS A 873 -22.50 8.15 7.58
C HIS A 873 -22.02 9.58 7.42
N ARG A 874 -22.84 10.57 7.82
CA ARG A 874 -22.47 11.98 7.71
C ARG A 874 -21.30 12.34 8.61
N GLU A 875 -21.25 11.84 9.85
CA GLU A 875 -20.09 12.08 10.74
C GLU A 875 -18.81 11.43 10.20
N ALA A 876 -18.89 10.19 9.70
CA ALA A 876 -17.71 9.47 9.26
C ALA A 876 -17.21 9.91 7.87
N PHE A 877 -18.12 10.32 6.98
CA PHE A 877 -17.83 10.49 5.54
C PHE A 877 -18.41 11.77 4.91
N GLY A 878 -19.20 12.56 5.64
CA GLY A 878 -19.90 13.72 5.10
C GLY A 878 -20.82 13.34 3.93
N PHE A 879 -20.73 14.10 2.83
CA PHE A 879 -21.48 13.87 1.59
C PHE A 879 -20.63 13.27 0.47
N ASP A 880 -19.41 12.84 0.75
CA ASP A 880 -18.50 12.33 -0.26
C ASP A 880 -18.88 10.89 -0.71
N PRO A 881 -18.52 10.46 -1.93
CA PRO A 881 -18.72 9.09 -2.38
C PRO A 881 -17.88 8.06 -1.60
N VAL A 882 -18.54 7.09 -0.97
CA VAL A 882 -17.98 6.01 -0.15
C VAL A 882 -18.14 4.66 -0.85
N LEU A 883 -17.22 3.71 -0.65
CA LEU A 883 -17.32 2.36 -1.22
C LEU A 883 -18.56 1.60 -0.68
N ALA A 884 -19.27 0.87 -1.56
CA ALA A 884 -20.44 0.09 -1.20
C ALA A 884 -20.22 -0.83 0.01
N GLY A 885 -19.09 -1.54 0.08
CA GLY A 885 -18.80 -2.43 1.21
C GLY A 885 -18.88 -1.71 2.57
N VAL A 886 -18.37 -0.48 2.66
CA VAL A 886 -18.41 0.31 3.90
C VAL A 886 -19.83 0.78 4.20
N CYS A 887 -20.58 1.21 3.19
CA CYS A 887 -21.99 1.60 3.35
C CYS A 887 -22.86 0.43 3.75
N ILE A 888 -22.65 -0.76 3.17
CA ILE A 888 -23.34 -2.00 3.51
C ILE A 888 -23.05 -2.37 4.98
N LEU A 889 -21.80 -2.24 5.42
CA LEU A 889 -21.43 -2.50 6.81
C LEU A 889 -22.19 -1.59 7.79
N TYR A 890 -22.23 -0.28 7.51
CA TYR A 890 -22.99 0.68 8.33
C TYR A 890 -24.50 0.43 8.28
N ALA A 891 -25.03 0.15 7.09
CA ALA A 891 -26.45 -0.12 6.88
C ALA A 891 -26.90 -1.35 7.67
N ASN A 892 -26.19 -2.48 7.51
CA ASN A 892 -26.52 -3.75 8.14
C ASN A 892 -26.53 -3.61 9.66
N ALA A 893 -25.59 -2.85 10.21
CA ALA A 893 -25.50 -2.68 11.65
C ALA A 893 -26.54 -1.71 12.22
N CYS A 894 -27.07 -0.78 11.42
CA CYS A 894 -28.31 -0.07 11.74
C CYS A 894 -29.57 -0.94 11.54
N GLY A 895 -29.45 -2.16 11.00
CA GLY A 895 -30.59 -3.04 10.72
C GLY A 895 -31.30 -2.72 9.40
N LYS A 896 -30.58 -2.19 8.41
CA LYS A 896 -31.07 -1.87 7.06
C LYS A 896 -30.15 -2.42 5.99
N THR A 897 -30.64 -2.53 4.76
CA THR A 897 -29.79 -2.78 3.59
C THR A 897 -29.49 -1.49 2.83
N ASP A 898 -28.38 -1.46 2.10
CA ASP A 898 -28.03 -0.38 1.16
C ASP A 898 -29.15 -0.15 0.14
N ARG A 899 -29.74 -1.23 -0.37
CA ARG A 899 -30.89 -1.20 -1.30
C ARG A 899 -32.12 -0.52 -0.69
N GLU A 900 -32.43 -0.81 0.57
CA GLU A 900 -33.54 -0.14 1.27
C GLU A 900 -33.24 1.35 1.48
N LEU A 901 -32.02 1.70 1.91
CA LEU A 901 -31.62 3.09 2.09
C LEU A 901 -31.66 3.90 0.79
N GLN A 902 -31.32 3.27 -0.34
CA GLN A 902 -31.36 3.89 -1.66
C GLN A 902 -32.78 3.95 -2.24
N MET A 903 -33.43 2.79 -2.41
CA MET A 903 -34.67 2.68 -3.18
C MET A 903 -35.92 3.01 -2.37
N VAL A 904 -35.91 2.68 -1.07
CA VAL A 904 -37.03 3.00 -0.19
C VAL A 904 -36.81 4.38 0.38
N TRP A 905 -35.73 4.61 1.13
CA TRP A 905 -35.54 5.83 1.93
C TRP A 905 -34.93 7.03 1.21
N ASN A 906 -34.34 6.83 0.03
CA ASN A 906 -33.63 7.87 -0.72
C ASN A 906 -32.64 8.66 0.16
N VAL A 907 -31.94 7.93 1.03
CA VAL A 907 -30.91 8.48 1.94
C VAL A 907 -29.53 8.44 1.30
N ILE A 908 -29.29 7.47 0.43
CA ILE A 908 -28.05 7.33 -0.33
C ILE A 908 -28.32 7.22 -1.84
N GLU A 909 -27.38 7.67 -2.65
CA GLU A 909 -27.40 7.52 -4.10
C GLU A 909 -26.04 7.01 -4.62
N GLN A 910 -26.02 6.44 -5.83
CA GLN A 910 -24.79 5.92 -6.43
C GLN A 910 -23.90 7.09 -6.90
N GLY A 911 -22.76 7.29 -6.26
CA GLY A 911 -21.81 8.35 -6.56
C GLY A 911 -20.93 8.00 -7.77
N GLY A 912 -20.90 8.87 -8.79
CA GLY A 912 -19.96 8.74 -9.92
C GLY A 912 -20.49 9.12 -11.30
N LYS A 913 -21.80 9.32 -11.49
CA LYS A 913 -22.35 9.78 -12.79
C LYS A 913 -22.51 11.30 -12.81
N LYS A 914 -21.74 11.99 -13.66
CA LYS A 914 -22.11 13.35 -14.11
C LYS A 914 -23.50 13.26 -14.78
N LYS A 915 -24.48 14.03 -14.30
CA LYS A 915 -25.83 14.10 -14.87
C LYS A 915 -25.76 14.59 -16.33
N GLY A 916 -26.21 13.74 -17.25
CA GLY A 916 -26.45 14.06 -18.66
C GLY A 916 -27.43 13.07 -19.29
N SER A 917 -28.70 13.47 -19.35
CA SER A 917 -29.78 13.06 -20.29
C SER A 917 -30.21 11.59 -20.48
N SER A 918 -31.49 11.38 -20.14
CA SER A 918 -32.49 10.48 -20.75
C SER A 918 -32.41 8.94 -20.60
N ARG A 919 -33.44 8.41 -19.93
CA ARG A 919 -33.88 7.00 -19.85
C ARG A 919 -34.03 6.36 -21.24
N LYS A 920 -33.45 5.17 -21.45
CA LYS A 920 -34.02 4.10 -22.30
C LYS A 920 -33.72 2.71 -21.73
N LYS A 921 -34.66 1.80 -22.02
CA LYS A 921 -34.97 0.49 -21.42
C LYS A 921 -33.81 -0.52 -21.33
N ALA A 922 -33.93 -1.38 -20.32
CA ALA A 922 -33.08 -2.54 -20.00
C ALA A 922 -33.28 -3.74 -20.95
N THR A 923 -32.20 -4.51 -21.13
CA THR A 923 -32.14 -5.93 -21.53
C THR A 923 -30.91 -6.59 -20.84
N PRO A 924 -30.92 -7.91 -20.59
CA PRO A 924 -30.12 -8.54 -19.52
C PRO A 924 -28.70 -8.94 -19.93
N GLU A 925 -27.81 -8.89 -18.92
CA GLU A 925 -26.59 -9.64 -18.63
C GLU A 925 -25.73 -10.22 -19.77
N VAL A 926 -24.52 -9.67 -19.91
CA VAL A 926 -23.26 -10.42 -20.11
C VAL A 926 -22.18 -9.71 -19.28
N GLU A 927 -21.61 -10.40 -18.30
CA GLU A 927 -20.47 -9.93 -17.50
C GLU A 927 -19.22 -9.88 -18.39
N GLU A 928 -18.61 -8.70 -18.57
CA GLU A 928 -17.30 -8.55 -19.20
C GLU A 928 -16.34 -7.78 -18.29
N ASP A 929 -15.17 -8.39 -18.09
CA ASP A 929 -14.04 -7.99 -17.27
C ASP A 929 -13.50 -6.60 -17.65
N ALA A 930 -13.53 -5.66 -16.71
CA ALA A 930 -12.91 -4.34 -16.85
C ALA A 930 -11.55 -4.31 -16.13
N ASP A 931 -10.48 -4.33 -16.93
CA ASP A 931 -9.10 -4.05 -16.51
C ASP A 931 -8.92 -2.54 -16.24
N GLU A 932 -8.95 -2.12 -14.98
CA GLU A 932 -8.52 -0.78 -14.55
C GLU A 932 -7.15 -0.83 -13.85
N ASP A 933 -6.11 -0.42 -14.57
CA ASP A 933 -4.76 -0.17 -14.05
C ASP A 933 -4.62 1.30 -13.63
N ASP A 934 -4.89 1.59 -12.35
CA ASP A 934 -4.38 2.78 -11.67
C ASP A 934 -3.02 2.44 -11.05
N THR A 935 -1.97 3.11 -11.52
CA THR A 935 -0.58 2.89 -11.11
C THR A 935 -0.35 3.39 -9.69
N GLY A 936 -0.61 2.51 -8.73
CA GLY A 936 -0.17 2.65 -7.34
C GLY A 936 -1.30 2.63 -6.32
N ASP A 937 -2.02 1.51 -6.20
CA ASP A 937 -2.83 1.19 -5.01
C ASP A 937 -3.39 -0.24 -5.09
N VAL A 938 -2.60 -1.25 -4.67
CA VAL A 938 -3.04 -2.67 -4.74
C VAL A 938 -3.60 -3.23 -3.44
N LEU A 939 -3.68 -2.41 -2.40
CA LEU A 939 -4.64 -2.68 -1.33
C LEU A 939 -6.09 -2.35 -1.74
N ASN A 940 -6.34 -1.83 -2.97
CA ASN A 940 -7.61 -1.14 -3.26
C ASN A 940 -8.24 -1.32 -4.66
N SER A 941 -7.75 -2.18 -5.57
CA SER A 941 -8.25 -2.24 -6.97
C SER A 941 -9.24 -3.37 -7.31
N ASN A 942 -9.87 -4.00 -6.32
CA ASN A 942 -10.90 -5.01 -6.59
C ASN A 942 -12.30 -4.38 -6.62
N ALA A 943 -12.99 -4.66 -7.73
CA ALA A 943 -14.28 -4.14 -8.19
C ALA A 943 -14.25 -2.67 -8.63
N LYS A 944 -14.93 -2.35 -9.76
CA LYS A 944 -15.68 -1.10 -9.86
C LYS A 944 -16.70 -1.14 -8.72
N ALA A 945 -16.23 -0.91 -7.50
CA ALA A 945 -17.04 -0.96 -6.32
C ALA A 945 -18.00 0.21 -6.47
N ASP A 946 -19.29 -0.12 -6.60
CA ASP A 946 -20.34 0.87 -6.58
C ASP A 946 -20.08 1.79 -5.39
N LYS A 947 -20.06 3.10 -5.64
CA LYS A 947 -19.91 4.08 -4.58
C LYS A 947 -21.26 4.62 -4.23
N TYR A 948 -21.49 4.88 -2.96
CA TYR A 948 -22.67 5.57 -2.48
C TYR A 948 -22.28 6.86 -1.78
N CYS A 949 -23.05 7.92 -1.97
CA CYS A 949 -22.97 9.15 -1.18
C CYS A 949 -24.30 9.41 -0.51
N LEU A 950 -24.27 10.08 0.65
CA LEU A 950 -25.48 10.63 1.25
C LEU A 950 -26.15 11.63 0.31
N VAL A 951 -27.47 11.52 0.19
CA VAL A 951 -28.27 12.49 -0.54
C VAL A 951 -28.47 13.71 0.36
N ARG A 952 -28.09 14.89 -0.12
CA ARG A 952 -28.27 16.15 0.62
C ARG A 952 -29.76 16.45 0.83
N TRP A 953 -30.09 17.08 1.95
CA TRP A 953 -31.47 17.40 2.30
C TRP A 953 -32.22 18.15 1.19
N ASP A 954 -31.55 19.07 0.48
CA ASP A 954 -32.14 19.88 -0.59
C ASP A 954 -32.43 19.09 -1.88
N ALA A 955 -31.76 17.97 -2.08
CA ALA A 955 -32.08 17.02 -3.15
C ALA A 955 -33.21 16.05 -2.74
N ARG A 956 -33.33 15.73 -1.44
CA ARG A 956 -34.36 14.81 -0.91
C ARG A 956 -35.76 15.42 -0.92
N VAL A 957 -35.87 16.73 -0.77
CA VAL A 957 -37.15 17.46 -0.68
C VAL A 957 -37.95 17.54 -2.00
N GLY A 958 -37.40 17.03 -3.10
CA GLY A 958 -38.14 16.84 -4.36
C GLY A 958 -39.18 15.72 -4.31
N ASP A 959 -39.15 14.87 -3.28
CA ASP A 959 -40.18 13.87 -2.99
C ASP A 959 -41.29 14.51 -2.12
N GLU A 960 -42.50 14.64 -2.68
CA GLU A 960 -43.64 15.21 -1.95
C GLU A 960 -44.06 14.37 -0.74
N SER A 961 -43.71 13.07 -0.71
CA SER A 961 -43.99 12.13 0.37
C SER A 961 -42.94 12.12 1.50
N LEU A 962 -41.93 13.00 1.43
CA LEU A 962 -40.87 13.06 2.45
C LEU A 962 -41.44 13.43 3.82
N GLY A 963 -41.21 12.57 4.81
CA GLY A 963 -41.76 12.70 6.18
C GLY A 963 -43.10 11.98 6.38
N GLU A 964 -43.69 11.38 5.34
CA GLU A 964 -44.88 10.55 5.44
C GLU A 964 -44.53 9.07 5.63
N ASN A 965 -45.44 8.32 6.25
CA ASN A 965 -45.27 6.88 6.44
C ASN A 965 -45.33 6.17 5.09
N ARG A 966 -44.46 5.18 4.89
CA ARG A 966 -44.45 4.32 3.69
C ARG A 966 -45.10 2.98 4.03
N ALA A 967 -45.45 2.18 3.02
CA ALA A 967 -46.20 0.93 3.19
C ALA A 967 -45.64 0.06 4.34
N ASN A 968 -46.35 0.05 5.47
CA ASN A 968 -46.03 -0.64 6.73
C ASN A 968 -44.74 -0.19 7.47
N GLN A 969 -44.17 0.98 7.18
CA GLN A 969 -42.99 1.52 7.89
C GLN A 969 -43.19 3.00 8.27
N PRO A 970 -42.98 3.39 9.54
CA PRO A 970 -43.09 4.79 9.97
C PRO A 970 -41.99 5.65 9.34
N ALA A 971 -42.29 6.94 9.12
CA ALA A 971 -41.33 7.89 8.57
C ALA A 971 -40.14 8.11 9.54
N PRO A 972 -38.89 8.00 9.06
CA PRO A 972 -37.68 8.32 9.82
C PRO A 972 -37.70 9.75 10.37
N LEU A 973 -37.08 9.96 11.54
CA LEU A 973 -36.95 11.29 12.13
C LEU A 973 -36.18 12.26 11.23
N ILE A 974 -35.16 11.77 10.52
CA ILE A 974 -34.40 12.60 9.57
C ILE A 974 -35.25 13.09 8.40
N ASP A 975 -36.21 12.30 7.94
CA ASP A 975 -37.11 12.69 6.84
C ASP A 975 -38.09 13.77 7.30
N LYS A 976 -38.63 13.61 8.52
CA LYS A 976 -39.46 14.62 9.16
C LYS A 976 -38.71 15.94 9.34
N LEU A 977 -37.46 15.90 9.80
CA LEU A 977 -36.61 17.09 9.93
C LEU A 977 -36.40 17.79 8.58
N HIS A 978 -35.98 17.06 7.55
CA HIS A 978 -35.77 17.63 6.22
C HIS A 978 -37.05 18.23 5.63
N ARG A 979 -38.22 17.62 5.90
CA ARG A 979 -39.52 18.18 5.50
C ARG A 979 -39.85 19.49 6.22
N LEU A 980 -39.60 19.57 7.53
CA LEU A 980 -39.80 20.81 8.30
C LEU A 980 -38.86 21.92 7.81
N MET A 981 -37.59 21.60 7.53
CA MET A 981 -36.63 22.55 6.94
C MET A 981 -37.10 23.05 5.56
N HIS A 982 -37.67 22.18 4.73
CA HIS A 982 -38.21 22.55 3.43
C HIS A 982 -39.41 23.51 3.53
N LEU A 983 -40.37 23.20 4.40
CA LEU A 983 -41.54 24.06 4.65
C LEU A 983 -41.10 25.42 5.20
N LEU A 984 -40.11 25.45 6.08
CA LEU A 984 -39.53 26.68 6.61
C LEU A 984 -38.84 27.50 5.52
N ARG A 985 -38.05 26.87 4.64
CA ARG A 985 -37.42 27.52 3.49
C ARG A 985 -38.44 28.14 2.52
N GLN A 986 -39.65 27.56 2.42
CA GLN A 986 -40.77 28.10 1.65
C GLN A 986 -41.57 29.19 2.38
N ASN A 987 -41.13 29.61 3.58
CA ASN A 987 -41.82 30.58 4.43
C ASN A 987 -43.22 30.11 4.89
N ARG A 988 -43.44 28.80 4.99
CA ARG A 988 -44.71 28.17 5.38
C ARG A 988 -44.75 27.82 6.87
N ALA A 989 -44.61 28.83 7.72
CA ALA A 989 -44.46 28.67 9.17
C ALA A 989 -45.65 27.94 9.85
N SER A 990 -46.89 28.19 9.40
CA SER A 990 -48.09 27.49 9.89
C SER A 990 -48.03 25.97 9.65
N ASP A 991 -47.45 25.58 8.51
CA ASP A 991 -47.43 24.20 8.06
C ASP A 991 -46.30 23.43 8.77
N VAL A 992 -45.20 24.12 9.11
CA VAL A 992 -44.16 23.60 10.01
C VAL A 992 -44.76 23.22 11.36
N GLN A 993 -45.51 24.13 11.98
CA GLN A 993 -46.14 23.86 13.29
C GLN A 993 -47.16 22.72 13.20
N SER A 994 -48.00 22.74 12.16
CA SER A 994 -49.01 21.70 11.93
C SER A 994 -48.39 20.31 11.77
N ALA A 995 -47.31 20.20 10.97
CA ALA A 995 -46.59 18.93 10.78
C ALA A 995 -45.86 18.47 12.05
N TYR A 996 -45.24 19.40 12.78
CA TYR A 996 -44.57 19.12 14.05
C TYR A 996 -45.53 18.54 15.11
N ASP A 997 -46.72 19.14 15.24
CA ASP A 997 -47.76 18.68 16.17
C ASP A 997 -48.37 17.36 15.70
N GLN A 998 -48.69 17.22 14.41
CA GLN A 998 -49.26 16.00 13.83
C GLN A 998 -48.36 14.78 14.02
N TRP A 999 -47.04 14.95 13.91
CA TRP A 999 -46.08 13.87 14.11
C TRP A 999 -45.70 13.61 15.57
N GLY A 1000 -46.25 14.39 16.51
CA GLY A 1000 -46.00 14.24 17.94
C GLY A 1000 -44.57 14.55 18.36
N LEU A 1001 -43.82 15.32 17.56
CA LEU A 1001 -42.39 15.55 17.77
C LEU A 1001 -42.08 16.35 19.05
N ALA A 1002 -43.07 17.10 19.58
CA ALA A 1002 -42.95 17.78 20.86
C ALA A 1002 -42.74 16.84 22.05
N GLY A 1003 -43.25 15.60 21.97
CA GLY A 1003 -43.08 14.58 22.99
C GLY A 1003 -41.95 13.60 22.72
N ASP A 1004 -41.27 13.72 21.58
CA ASP A 1004 -40.20 12.80 21.17
C ASP A 1004 -38.85 13.28 21.71
N PRO A 1005 -38.24 12.58 22.69
CA PRO A 1005 -36.97 12.98 23.28
C PRO A 1005 -35.79 12.89 22.29
N ALA A 1006 -35.93 12.16 21.16
CA ALA A 1006 -34.89 12.05 20.15
C ALA A 1006 -34.83 13.27 19.22
N PHE A 1007 -35.94 13.96 19.00
CA PHE A 1007 -36.04 15.02 18.00
C PHE A 1007 -35.17 16.26 18.32
N PRO A 1008 -35.17 16.83 19.54
CA PRO A 1008 -34.26 17.93 19.89
C PRO A 1008 -32.78 17.56 19.74
N ARG A 1009 -32.42 16.32 20.08
CA ARG A 1009 -31.05 15.80 19.97
C ARG A 1009 -30.63 15.63 18.51
N LEU A 1010 -31.54 15.18 17.65
CA LEU A 1010 -31.33 15.12 16.21
C LEU A 1010 -31.03 16.52 15.62
N LEU A 1011 -31.80 17.55 15.99
CA LEU A 1011 -31.54 18.92 15.54
C LEU A 1011 -30.14 19.38 15.96
N GLN A 1012 -29.73 19.08 17.19
CA GLN A 1012 -28.38 19.39 17.67
C GLN A 1012 -27.29 18.68 16.85
N ALA A 1013 -27.41 17.38 16.64
CA ALA A 1013 -26.43 16.60 15.90
C ALA A 1013 -26.29 17.09 14.45
N VAL A 1014 -27.42 17.29 13.74
CA VAL A 1014 -27.39 17.77 12.35
C VAL A 1014 -26.84 19.20 12.26
N ARG A 1015 -27.12 20.07 13.24
CA ARG A 1015 -26.56 21.42 13.29
C ARG A 1015 -25.04 21.40 13.43
N GLU A 1016 -24.49 20.57 14.32
CA GLU A 1016 -23.04 20.43 14.50
C GLU A 1016 -22.37 19.84 13.26
N LEU A 1017 -22.95 18.79 12.68
CA LEU A 1017 -22.45 18.20 11.42
C LEU A 1017 -22.51 19.22 10.27
N ALA A 1018 -23.54 20.07 10.20
CA ALA A 1018 -23.61 21.14 9.21
C ALA A 1018 -22.51 22.19 9.39
N VAL A 1019 -22.07 22.48 10.61
CA VAL A 1019 -20.93 23.37 10.87
C VAL A 1019 -19.62 22.72 10.42
N GLU A 1020 -19.42 21.44 10.73
CA GLU A 1020 -18.23 20.66 10.38
C GLU A 1020 -18.10 20.47 8.86
N ASP A 1021 -19.22 20.22 8.16
CA ASP A 1021 -19.30 20.07 6.69
C ASP A 1021 -19.37 21.41 5.93
N HIS A 1022 -19.25 22.54 6.63
CA HIS A 1022 -19.37 23.91 6.09
C HIS A 1022 -20.71 24.20 5.35
N GLN A 1023 -21.82 23.57 5.76
CA GLN A 1023 -23.17 23.76 5.21
C GLN A 1023 -23.94 24.89 5.90
N THR A 1024 -23.56 26.14 5.60
CA THR A 1024 -24.12 27.34 6.26
C THR A 1024 -25.63 27.53 6.10
N GLU A 1025 -26.23 27.14 4.98
CA GLU A 1025 -27.68 27.25 4.77
C GLU A 1025 -28.46 26.28 5.66
N GLU A 1026 -27.99 25.03 5.75
CA GLU A 1026 -28.59 24.00 6.59
C GLU A 1026 -28.50 24.36 8.07
N GLN A 1027 -27.33 24.83 8.51
CA GLN A 1027 -27.14 25.34 9.88
C GLN A 1027 -28.17 26.42 10.23
N ARG A 1028 -28.32 27.46 9.39
CA ARG A 1028 -29.25 28.57 9.62
C ARG A 1028 -30.71 28.11 9.65
N LEU A 1029 -31.07 27.16 8.77
CA LEU A 1029 -32.43 26.61 8.74
C LEU A 1029 -32.75 25.82 10.01
N ILE A 1030 -31.81 25.05 10.54
CA ILE A 1030 -32.00 24.30 11.79
C ILE A 1030 -32.09 25.26 12.98
N GLU A 1031 -31.22 26.27 13.05
CA GLU A 1031 -31.27 27.32 14.09
C GLU A 1031 -32.59 28.09 14.07
N SER A 1032 -33.07 28.45 12.86
CA SER A 1032 -34.36 29.10 12.67
C SER A 1032 -35.54 28.19 13.02
N LEU A 1033 -35.45 26.89 12.71
CA LEU A 1033 -36.48 25.91 13.01
C LEU A 1033 -36.63 25.72 14.53
N ALA A 1034 -35.52 25.56 15.26
CA ALA A 1034 -35.58 25.44 16.72
C ALA A 1034 -36.15 26.69 17.39
N SER A 1035 -35.79 27.88 16.88
CA SER A 1035 -36.34 29.16 17.35
C SER A 1035 -37.84 29.25 17.12
N GLN A 1036 -38.31 28.91 15.92
CA GLN A 1036 -39.74 28.90 15.59
C GLN A 1036 -40.53 27.91 16.45
N LEU A 1037 -39.97 26.71 16.67
CA LEU A 1037 -40.56 25.66 17.51
C LEU A 1037 -40.38 25.90 19.01
N ARG A 1038 -39.74 27.02 19.42
CA ARG A 1038 -39.46 27.41 20.80
C ARG A 1038 -38.77 26.31 21.61
N MET A 1039 -37.80 25.64 20.99
CA MET A 1039 -37.10 24.53 21.63
C MET A 1039 -36.05 25.07 22.61
N ASN A 1040 -36.25 24.77 23.89
CA ASN A 1040 -35.34 25.13 24.98
C ASN A 1040 -34.71 23.88 25.59
N ARG A 1041 -33.49 24.01 26.12
CA ARG A 1041 -32.84 22.99 26.95
C ARG A 1041 -32.82 23.42 28.40
N ARG A 1042 -32.82 22.45 29.32
CA ARG A 1042 -32.66 22.69 30.76
C ARG A 1042 -31.18 22.51 31.13
N VAL A 1043 -30.58 23.54 31.71
CA VAL A 1043 -29.21 23.50 32.22
C VAL A 1043 -29.26 23.65 33.74
N VAL A 1044 -28.57 22.77 34.46
CA VAL A 1044 -28.43 22.86 35.91
C VAL A 1044 -27.16 23.66 36.20
N GLU A 1045 -27.31 24.90 36.65
CA GLU A 1045 -26.22 25.73 37.14
C GLU A 1045 -26.43 25.98 38.64
N SER A 1046 -25.45 25.59 39.48
CA SER A 1046 -25.46 25.91 40.92
C SER A 1046 -26.75 25.50 41.66
N ASN A 1047 -27.27 24.29 41.42
CA ASN A 1047 -28.55 23.79 41.95
C ASN A 1047 -29.83 24.55 41.52
N GLU A 1048 -29.76 25.43 40.51
CA GLU A 1048 -30.92 26.02 39.86
C GLU A 1048 -31.08 25.49 38.43
N ILE A 1049 -32.31 25.12 38.06
CA ILE A 1049 -32.65 24.71 36.69
C ILE A 1049 -32.97 25.98 35.89
N ARG A 1050 -32.14 26.30 34.88
CA ARG A 1050 -32.41 27.39 33.92
C ARG A 1050 -32.77 26.82 32.56
N GLU A 1051 -33.78 27.41 31.91
CA GLU A 1051 -34.12 27.11 30.52
C GLU A 1051 -33.34 28.06 29.60
N THR A 1052 -32.53 27.50 28.70
CA THR A 1052 -31.77 28.26 27.69
C THR A 1052 -32.21 27.82 26.29
N SER A 1053 -31.90 28.62 25.26
CA SER A 1053 -32.06 28.20 23.86
C SER A 1053 -31.33 26.87 23.62
N LEU A 1054 -31.89 26.00 22.76
CA LEU A 1054 -31.33 24.68 22.44
C LEU A 1054 -29.84 24.74 22.07
N PHE A 1055 -29.42 25.80 21.35
CA PHE A 1055 -28.06 25.95 20.81
C PHE A 1055 -27.13 26.90 21.60
N ASP A 1056 -27.60 27.51 22.70
CA ASP A 1056 -26.78 28.46 23.48
C ASP A 1056 -25.82 27.72 24.43
N TYR A 1057 -24.56 27.55 24.01
CA TYR A 1057 -23.47 27.02 24.84
C TYR A 1057 -22.67 28.15 25.51
N THR A 1058 -23.21 28.77 26.55
CA THR A 1058 -22.34 29.43 27.53
C THR A 1058 -21.66 28.34 28.36
N VAL A 1059 -20.50 27.87 27.90
CA VAL A 1059 -19.60 27.06 28.71
C VAL A 1059 -19.04 27.96 29.81
N SER A 1060 -19.38 27.66 31.06
CA SER A 1060 -18.61 28.14 32.21
C SER A 1060 -17.20 27.57 32.08
N THR A 1061 -16.28 28.37 31.56
CA THR A 1061 -14.83 28.15 31.66
C THR A 1061 -14.44 28.24 33.14
N LYS A 1062 -14.65 27.14 33.87
CA LYS A 1062 -13.73 26.74 34.93
C LYS A 1062 -12.97 25.55 34.40
N GLU A 1063 -11.84 25.85 33.77
CA GLU A 1063 -10.74 24.91 33.63
C GLU A 1063 -10.45 24.34 35.02
N VAL A 1064 -10.76 23.05 35.21
CA VAL A 1064 -10.03 22.25 36.17
C VAL A 1064 -8.77 21.85 35.45
N THR A 1065 -7.70 22.60 35.71
CA THR A 1065 -6.34 22.13 35.53
C THR A 1065 -6.17 20.89 36.39
N ILE A 1066 -6.16 19.69 35.81
CA ILE A 1066 -5.34 18.54 36.21
C ILE A 1066 -4.98 17.76 34.95
#